data_AF-A0A1R1PTW0-F1
#
_entry.id   AF-A0A1R1PTW0-F1
#
_cell.length_a   1.000
_cell.length_b   1.000
_cell.length_c   1.000
_cell.angle_alpha   90.00
_cell.angle_beta   90.00
_cell.angle_gamma   90.00
#
_symmetry.space_group_name_H-M   'P 1'
#
loop_
_entity.id
_entity.type
_entity.pdbx_description
1 polymer ?
#
loop_
_entity_poly.entity_id
_entity_poly.type
_entity_poly.pdbx_seq_one_letter_code
_entity_poly.pdbx_strand_id
1 'polypeptide(L)'
;MRDVQHPLLFECAWEVANKVGGIHTVLKTKVPVTVKEYGSRYYLMGPLNHKSYRVEVEEIDIKNAIIKEAIEDMRRQGIHVVHGRWLIEGAPNVILFDLGSAYYKINEWKKDLWECAGIPTPDSDIEMNDTVLLGYMIQWFLTLVSGKTDKAIVAHFHEWQAGLAAGLIKKKKIDVATIFTTHATLLGRYLCAGNCDFYNNINYFNIDEEAGKRGIYHRYCVERAAAHCADIFTTVSDITAYEAEHLLKRRPDGVLPNGLNVTKFSAMHEFQNLHKKNKMKIHDFVRGHFYGHMNFDLDNTLYFFTAGRYEFINKGIDMYIESLGELNKRLIACNSPVTVVAFIITQAKCRSYTVETLKGQALVKQLKETVSEISKKIGEKIFEHSYRGDVDNMEKIMDNEDIILLKRRILSLKRESLPPIVTHEMEDDARDPVLNKLREVQLFNNSSDRVKVVFHPQFVNDSNPILGMDYENFVRGTNLGVFPSYYEPWGYTPAECTVMGVPSVTTNLSGFGCFIEDSVVKPEDYGIYLVDRRLKSPRESVDQMAEYMFNFCRKTKRQRTNMRNRTERLSDILDWKRMGVEYVKARLCALRSKFPESFGADETEYIVDPTTGKLSRPLSIINTPTETSTPHTPDAFEKEYNGYAEWLKYKTRIGLPADFYFKKGSTAEKEYFDRQAASEELNYFDLSTTSKKKQDSATKKSNKGQSKQTTVNAVLGDSTKEEGNEIVNELGGGKMEQDSQEVARKAQDLEIQSRTTASDVSNDLRSLERKLDRTLYLLVKYNSSKEKDWVFPEFDLGQEKSLFKCLVNNVNTQCGGNLDAWIVGRGPIGHFVEKDKKVFFLKAHLLAGSVQLNKKALSDYVWITKQEIQEHVTGDYWSKVKDMLSSR
;
A
#
# COMPACT_ATOMS: atom_id res chain seq x y z
N MET A 1 3.89 41.15 -15.76
CA MET A 1 4.40 39.84 -15.27
C MET A 1 3.29 39.18 -14.48
N ARG A 2 3.17 37.85 -14.55
CA ARG A 2 2.14 37.10 -13.81
C ARG A 2 2.69 36.66 -12.45
N ASP A 3 1.84 36.58 -11.42
CA ASP A 3 2.24 35.96 -10.14
C ASP A 3 2.31 34.44 -10.30
N VAL A 4 3.54 33.91 -10.35
CA VAL A 4 3.86 32.47 -10.46
C VAL A 4 3.98 31.77 -9.10
N GLN A 5 4.01 32.52 -7.98
CA GLN A 5 4.10 31.95 -6.63
C GLN A 5 2.74 31.49 -6.11
N HIS A 6 1.66 32.18 -6.49
CA HIS A 6 0.28 31.81 -6.10
C HIS A 6 -0.65 31.55 -7.30
N PRO A 7 -0.30 30.62 -8.22
CA PRO A 7 -1.05 30.39 -9.45
C PRO A 7 -2.47 29.84 -9.18
N LEU A 8 -3.39 30.06 -10.11
CA LEU A 8 -4.66 29.34 -10.16
C LEU A 8 -4.46 27.99 -10.85
N LEU A 9 -5.09 26.93 -10.34
CA LEU A 9 -5.04 25.60 -10.93
C LEU A 9 -6.44 25.18 -11.37
N PHE A 10 -6.58 24.94 -12.68
CA PHE A 10 -7.76 24.34 -13.29
C PHE A 10 -7.39 22.94 -13.79
N GLU A 11 -7.99 21.91 -13.20
CA GLU A 11 -7.76 20.52 -13.61
C GLU A 11 -9.01 20.00 -14.34
N CYS A 12 -8.86 19.73 -15.63
CA CYS A 12 -9.96 19.48 -16.56
C CYS A 12 -9.99 18.00 -16.94
N ALA A 13 -11.12 17.34 -16.75
CA ALA A 13 -11.32 15.96 -17.18
C ALA A 13 -12.80 15.67 -17.47
N TRP A 14 -13.04 14.68 -18.31
CA TRP A 14 -14.40 14.17 -18.56
C TRP A 14 -15.05 13.55 -17.31
N GLU A 15 -14.23 12.99 -16.41
CA GLU A 15 -14.67 12.20 -15.26
C GLU A 15 -14.85 13.01 -13.96
N VAL A 16 -14.79 14.36 -14.01
CA VAL A 16 -15.06 15.21 -12.82
C VAL A 16 -16.53 15.09 -12.44
N ALA A 17 -16.81 14.66 -11.20
CA ALA A 17 -18.16 14.40 -10.69
C ALA A 17 -19.02 13.45 -11.59
N ASN A 18 -18.35 12.59 -12.35
CA ASN A 18 -18.95 11.68 -13.30
C ASN A 18 -18.09 10.41 -13.45
N LYS A 19 -18.39 9.37 -12.68
CA LYS A 19 -17.63 8.12 -12.73
C LYS A 19 -17.90 7.34 -14.02
N VAL A 20 -16.96 7.42 -14.97
CA VAL A 20 -16.96 6.63 -16.22
C VAL A 20 -15.89 5.53 -16.20
N GLY A 21 -14.73 5.84 -15.63
CA GLY A 21 -13.55 4.97 -15.69
C GLY A 21 -12.63 5.15 -14.48
N GLY A 22 -11.32 4.97 -14.72
CA GLY A 22 -10.29 5.03 -13.68
C GLY A 22 -9.86 6.45 -13.33
N ILE A 23 -10.08 7.43 -14.21
CA ILE A 23 -9.60 8.81 -14.01
C ILE A 23 -10.38 9.49 -12.89
N HIS A 24 -11.66 9.17 -12.75
CA HIS A 24 -12.45 9.54 -11.59
C HIS A 24 -11.75 9.16 -10.28
N THR A 25 -11.18 7.95 -10.20
CA THR A 25 -10.44 7.48 -9.02
C THR A 25 -9.12 8.24 -8.85
N VAL A 26 -8.37 8.52 -9.93
CA VAL A 26 -7.16 9.37 -9.89
C VAL A 26 -7.50 10.70 -9.24
N LEU A 27 -8.46 11.43 -9.81
CA LEU A 27 -8.84 12.76 -9.38
C LEU A 27 -9.33 12.73 -7.94
N LYS A 28 -10.30 11.86 -7.64
CA LYS A 28 -10.90 11.75 -6.31
C LYS A 28 -9.85 11.48 -5.21
N THR A 29 -8.88 10.61 -5.46
CA THR A 29 -7.88 10.25 -4.45
C THR A 29 -6.74 11.27 -4.35
N LYS A 30 -6.45 12.00 -5.43
CA LYS A 30 -5.43 13.07 -5.49
C LYS A 30 -5.90 14.40 -4.90
N VAL A 31 -7.20 14.67 -4.96
CA VAL A 31 -7.81 15.92 -4.49
C VAL A 31 -7.35 16.32 -3.07
N PRO A 32 -7.31 15.45 -2.05
CA PRO A 32 -6.87 15.83 -0.71
C PRO A 32 -5.46 16.47 -0.67
N VAL A 33 -4.49 15.90 -1.39
CA VAL A 33 -3.12 16.45 -1.43
C VAL A 33 -3.07 17.76 -2.22
N THR A 34 -3.85 17.86 -3.31
CA THR A 34 -3.88 19.07 -4.15
C THR A 34 -4.61 20.23 -3.46
N VAL A 35 -5.69 19.96 -2.72
CA VAL A 35 -6.40 20.96 -1.91
C VAL A 35 -5.49 21.45 -0.78
N LYS A 36 -4.69 20.58 -0.17
CA LYS A 36 -3.71 20.99 0.84
C LYS A 36 -2.66 21.97 0.28
N GLU A 37 -2.29 21.82 -0.99
CA GLU A 37 -1.33 22.68 -1.69
C GLU A 37 -1.95 24.01 -2.18
N TYR A 38 -3.12 23.96 -2.82
CA TYR A 38 -3.72 25.12 -3.49
C TYR A 38 -4.85 25.81 -2.71
N GLY A 39 -5.49 25.10 -1.78
CA GLY A 39 -6.66 25.58 -1.04
C GLY A 39 -7.79 26.00 -1.99
N SER A 40 -8.26 27.24 -1.84
CA SER A 40 -9.34 27.81 -2.66
C SER A 40 -8.94 28.14 -4.11
N ARG A 41 -7.66 28.07 -4.47
CA ARG A 41 -7.14 28.35 -5.84
C ARG A 41 -7.30 27.17 -6.80
N TYR A 42 -7.77 26.02 -6.31
CA TYR A 42 -7.95 24.80 -7.08
C TYR A 42 -9.41 24.62 -7.49
N TYR A 43 -9.58 24.37 -8.79
CA TYR A 43 -10.86 24.12 -9.44
C TYR A 43 -10.73 22.90 -10.35
N LEU A 44 -11.68 21.97 -10.28
CA LEU A 44 -11.83 20.97 -11.32
C LEU A 44 -12.89 21.41 -12.33
N MET A 45 -12.71 21.05 -13.59
CA MET A 45 -13.64 21.37 -14.67
C MET A 45 -14.03 20.12 -15.46
N GLY A 46 -15.31 19.99 -15.80
CA GLY A 46 -15.81 18.86 -16.57
C GLY A 46 -17.20 19.09 -17.13
N PRO A 47 -17.75 18.11 -17.88
CA PRO A 47 -19.11 18.16 -18.36
C PRO A 47 -20.11 17.96 -17.21
N LEU A 48 -21.25 18.66 -17.26
CA LEU A 48 -22.35 18.47 -16.33
C LEU A 48 -23.13 17.21 -16.71
N ASN A 49 -23.02 16.16 -15.88
CA ASN A 49 -23.91 14.99 -15.99
C ASN A 49 -25.11 15.15 -15.06
N HIS A 50 -26.30 15.39 -15.62
CA HIS A 50 -27.53 15.64 -14.87
C HIS A 50 -27.93 14.52 -13.87
N LYS A 51 -27.43 13.29 -14.05
CA LYS A 51 -27.72 12.17 -13.13
C LYS A 51 -26.80 12.17 -11.92
N SER A 52 -25.48 12.27 -12.13
CA SER A 52 -24.49 12.16 -11.05
C SER A 52 -24.34 13.45 -10.24
N TYR A 53 -24.43 14.63 -10.89
CA TYR A 53 -24.14 15.89 -10.20
C TYR A 53 -25.06 16.14 -8.99
N ARG A 54 -26.34 15.74 -9.07
CA ARG A 54 -27.34 15.93 -8.00
C ARG A 54 -26.99 15.21 -6.70
N VAL A 55 -26.16 14.17 -6.78
CA VAL A 55 -25.76 13.33 -5.65
C VAL A 55 -24.33 13.67 -5.21
N GLU A 56 -23.47 14.05 -6.16
CA GLU A 56 -22.04 14.25 -5.90
C GLU A 56 -21.65 15.70 -5.66
N VAL A 57 -22.45 16.69 -6.04
CA VAL A 57 -22.04 18.10 -6.01
C VAL A 57 -23.01 18.93 -5.17
N GLU A 58 -22.46 19.68 -4.23
CA GLU A 58 -23.17 20.73 -3.49
C GLU A 58 -22.96 22.07 -4.20
N GLU A 59 -24.03 22.67 -4.71
CA GLU A 59 -23.97 24.00 -5.32
C GLU A 59 -23.70 25.06 -4.24
N ILE A 60 -22.69 25.90 -4.48
CA ILE A 60 -22.28 26.94 -3.53
C ILE A 60 -22.04 28.27 -4.26
N ASP A 61 -22.20 29.37 -3.52
CA ASP A 61 -21.91 30.70 -4.03
C ASP A 61 -20.43 30.86 -4.41
N ILE A 62 -20.20 31.53 -5.53
CA ILE A 62 -18.86 31.77 -6.07
C ILE A 62 -18.21 32.91 -5.28
N LYS A 63 -17.23 32.57 -4.44
CA LYS A 63 -16.49 33.55 -3.61
C LYS A 63 -15.47 34.37 -4.39
N ASN A 64 -14.87 33.80 -5.43
CA ASN A 64 -13.87 34.48 -6.24
C ASN A 64 -14.56 35.36 -7.30
N ALA A 65 -14.42 36.68 -7.19
CA ALA A 65 -15.08 37.65 -8.05
C ALA A 65 -14.77 37.44 -9.55
N ILE A 66 -13.52 37.12 -9.89
CA ILE A 66 -13.09 36.91 -11.29
C ILE A 66 -13.78 35.67 -11.88
N ILE A 67 -13.86 34.59 -11.09
CA ILE A 67 -14.54 33.35 -11.50
C ILE A 67 -16.05 33.58 -11.62
N LYS A 68 -16.62 34.35 -10.68
CA LYS A 68 -18.04 34.69 -10.68
C LYS A 68 -18.40 35.47 -11.94
N GLU A 69 -17.65 36.52 -12.24
CA GLU A 69 -17.86 37.34 -13.43
C GLU A 69 -17.68 36.52 -14.72
N ALA A 70 -16.65 35.66 -14.81
CA ALA A 70 -16.47 34.79 -15.97
C ALA A 70 -17.65 33.83 -16.18
N ILE A 71 -18.20 33.24 -15.12
CA ILE A 71 -19.40 32.38 -15.19
C ILE A 71 -20.65 33.19 -15.59
N GLU A 72 -20.82 34.39 -15.03
CA GLU A 72 -21.94 35.28 -15.37
C GLU A 72 -21.87 35.75 -16.84
N ASP A 73 -20.68 36.06 -17.35
CA ASP A 73 -20.43 36.39 -18.77
C ASP A 73 -20.86 35.25 -19.69
N MET A 74 -20.52 34.01 -19.35
CA MET A 74 -20.94 32.83 -20.12
C MET A 74 -22.46 32.60 -20.03
N ARG A 75 -23.06 32.76 -18.84
CA ARG A 75 -24.52 32.65 -18.64
C ARG A 75 -25.29 33.70 -19.42
N ARG A 76 -24.78 34.93 -19.54
CA ARG A 76 -25.37 35.99 -20.38
C ARG A 76 -25.39 35.62 -21.87
N GLN A 77 -24.52 34.73 -22.30
CA GLN A 77 -24.47 34.18 -23.66
C GLN A 77 -25.23 32.85 -23.78
N GLY A 78 -26.10 32.53 -22.81
CA GLY A 78 -26.93 31.32 -22.82
C GLY A 78 -26.20 30.03 -22.45
N ILE A 79 -24.95 30.09 -21.98
CA ILE A 79 -24.21 28.91 -21.55
C ILE A 79 -24.52 28.61 -20.08
N HIS A 80 -25.09 27.44 -19.80
CA HIS A 80 -25.39 27.01 -18.45
C HIS A 80 -24.15 26.37 -17.81
N VAL A 81 -23.72 26.95 -16.69
CA VAL A 81 -22.52 26.52 -15.94
C VAL A 81 -22.88 26.40 -14.47
N VAL A 82 -22.55 25.27 -13.87
CA VAL A 82 -22.76 24.98 -12.44
C VAL A 82 -21.44 25.13 -11.70
N HIS A 83 -21.47 25.82 -10.55
CA HIS A 83 -20.34 25.91 -9.63
C HIS A 83 -20.72 25.28 -8.29
N GLY A 84 -19.82 24.47 -7.73
CA GLY A 84 -20.10 23.78 -6.48
C GLY A 84 -18.87 23.19 -5.80
N ARG A 85 -19.11 22.37 -4.79
CA ARG A 85 -18.12 21.53 -4.10
C ARG A 85 -18.38 20.08 -4.43
N TRP A 86 -17.34 19.35 -4.86
CA TRP A 86 -17.46 17.90 -5.03
C TRP A 86 -17.44 17.23 -3.66
N LEU A 87 -18.47 16.45 -3.33
CA LEU A 87 -18.68 15.78 -2.04
C LEU A 87 -17.77 14.55 -1.87
N ILE A 88 -16.47 14.82 -1.85
CA ILE A 88 -15.38 13.88 -1.61
C ILE A 88 -14.43 14.45 -0.55
N GLU A 89 -13.51 13.63 -0.05
CA GLU A 89 -12.46 14.09 0.86
C GLU A 89 -11.69 15.27 0.27
N GLY A 90 -11.55 16.36 1.03
CA GLY A 90 -10.94 17.62 0.59
C GLY A 90 -11.93 18.64 -0.03
N ALA A 91 -13.13 18.22 -0.43
CA ALA A 91 -14.21 19.08 -0.94
C ALA A 91 -13.73 20.19 -1.91
N PRO A 92 -13.17 19.87 -3.09
CA PRO A 92 -12.60 20.86 -4.01
C PRO A 92 -13.72 21.64 -4.74
N ASN A 93 -13.39 22.85 -5.24
CA ASN A 93 -14.33 23.56 -6.12
C ASN A 93 -14.45 22.85 -7.47
N VAL A 94 -15.66 22.82 -8.03
CA VAL A 94 -15.93 22.30 -9.37
C VAL A 94 -16.67 23.32 -10.23
N ILE A 95 -16.37 23.32 -11.53
CA ILE A 95 -17.06 24.09 -12.58
C ILE A 95 -17.53 23.09 -13.63
N LEU A 96 -18.84 22.87 -13.72
CA LEU A 96 -19.44 21.89 -14.62
C LEU A 96 -20.21 22.59 -15.74
N PHE A 97 -19.85 22.25 -16.99
CA PHE A 97 -20.44 22.84 -18.18
C PHE A 97 -21.59 21.98 -18.71
N ASP A 98 -22.77 22.57 -18.86
CA ASP A 98 -23.87 21.94 -19.57
C ASP A 98 -23.62 22.01 -21.09
N LEU A 99 -23.19 20.88 -21.67
CA LEU A 99 -22.87 20.79 -23.09
C LEU A 99 -24.09 21.12 -23.97
N GLY A 100 -25.31 20.77 -23.54
CA GLY A 100 -26.54 21.02 -24.29
C GLY A 100 -26.81 22.51 -24.48
N SER A 101 -26.43 23.34 -23.51
CA SER A 101 -26.59 24.79 -23.57
C SER A 101 -25.75 25.46 -24.67
N ALA A 102 -24.66 24.82 -25.10
CA ALA A 102 -23.76 25.32 -26.13
C ALA A 102 -24.03 24.75 -27.53
N TYR A 103 -25.00 23.85 -27.69
CA TYR A 103 -25.22 23.11 -28.94
C TYR A 103 -25.52 24.02 -30.14
N TYR A 104 -26.10 25.21 -29.90
CA TYR A 104 -26.36 26.19 -30.96
C TYR A 104 -25.08 26.73 -31.63
N LYS A 105 -23.90 26.56 -31.01
CA LYS A 105 -22.58 26.95 -31.55
C LYS A 105 -21.82 25.79 -32.21
N ILE A 106 -22.32 24.55 -32.17
CA ILE A 106 -21.55 23.37 -32.61
C ILE A 106 -21.03 23.49 -34.05
N ASN A 107 -21.85 23.98 -34.98
CA ASN A 107 -21.46 24.09 -36.39
C ASN A 107 -20.35 25.12 -36.60
N GLU A 108 -20.40 26.23 -35.86
CA GLU A 108 -19.37 27.27 -35.85
C GLU A 108 -18.04 26.68 -35.35
N TRP A 109 -18.07 25.97 -34.22
CA TRP A 109 -16.88 25.41 -33.57
C TRP A 109 -16.29 24.23 -34.33
N LYS A 110 -17.11 23.37 -34.95
CA LYS A 110 -16.63 22.31 -35.86
C LYS A 110 -15.92 22.89 -37.07
N LYS A 111 -16.49 23.94 -37.68
CA LYS A 111 -15.88 24.65 -38.81
C LYS A 111 -14.55 25.27 -38.40
N ASP A 112 -14.52 25.99 -37.28
CA ASP A 112 -13.29 26.60 -36.74
C ASP A 112 -12.23 25.53 -36.47
N LEU A 113 -12.59 24.40 -35.86
CA LEU A 113 -11.64 23.31 -35.57
C LEU A 113 -11.04 22.71 -36.84
N TRP A 114 -11.85 22.50 -37.88
CA TRP A 114 -11.37 22.03 -39.18
C TRP A 114 -10.43 23.04 -39.86
N GLU A 115 -10.83 24.31 -39.94
CA GLU A 115 -10.01 25.39 -40.50
C GLU A 115 -8.71 25.57 -39.71
N CYS A 116 -8.76 25.29 -38.40
CA CYS A 116 -7.65 25.52 -37.51
C CYS A 116 -6.59 24.42 -37.47
N ALA A 117 -7.03 23.16 -37.49
CA ALA A 117 -6.19 22.01 -37.18
C ALA A 117 -6.42 20.82 -38.15
N GLY A 118 -7.38 20.92 -39.09
CA GLY A 118 -7.71 19.83 -40.01
C GLY A 118 -8.28 18.60 -39.31
N ILE A 119 -8.87 18.76 -38.12
CA ILE A 119 -9.42 17.65 -37.33
C ILE A 119 -10.86 17.40 -37.79
N PRO A 120 -11.18 16.21 -38.35
CA PRO A 120 -12.54 15.90 -38.78
C PRO A 120 -13.48 15.69 -37.59
N THR A 121 -14.76 16.05 -37.73
CA THR A 121 -15.79 15.94 -36.67
C THR A 121 -17.07 15.30 -37.21
N PRO A 122 -17.12 13.97 -37.40
CA PRO A 122 -18.30 13.29 -37.94
C PRO A 122 -19.57 13.59 -37.12
N ASP A 123 -20.68 13.94 -37.76
CA ASP A 123 -21.91 14.32 -37.05
C ASP A 123 -22.52 13.18 -36.23
N SER A 124 -22.33 11.94 -36.69
CA SER A 124 -22.79 10.73 -36.00
C SER A 124 -22.04 10.43 -34.70
N ASP A 125 -20.86 11.01 -34.47
CA ASP A 125 -20.07 10.76 -33.26
C ASP A 125 -20.39 11.79 -32.17
N ILE A 126 -21.30 11.41 -31.28
CA ILE A 126 -21.74 12.24 -30.15
C ILE A 126 -20.56 12.54 -29.20
N GLU A 127 -19.67 11.57 -28.94
CA GLU A 127 -18.55 11.78 -28.02
C GLU A 127 -17.55 12.80 -28.58
N MET A 128 -17.33 12.79 -29.89
CA MET A 128 -16.55 13.82 -30.56
C MET A 128 -17.25 15.18 -30.50
N ASN A 129 -18.56 15.24 -30.75
CA ASN A 129 -19.33 16.49 -30.67
C ASN A 129 -19.25 17.09 -29.26
N ASP A 130 -19.42 16.27 -28.24
CA ASP A 130 -19.32 16.67 -26.84
C ASP A 130 -17.91 17.13 -26.46
N THR A 131 -16.88 16.45 -26.99
CA THR A 131 -15.47 16.85 -26.84
C THR A 131 -15.22 18.24 -27.43
N VAL A 132 -15.79 18.54 -28.60
CA VAL A 132 -15.75 19.87 -29.21
C VAL A 132 -16.42 20.90 -28.30
N LEU A 133 -17.65 20.65 -27.84
CA LEU A 133 -18.37 21.57 -26.97
C LEU A 133 -17.60 21.85 -25.68
N LEU A 134 -17.13 20.80 -25.01
CA LEU A 134 -16.36 20.92 -23.77
C LEU A 134 -15.05 21.69 -23.98
N GLY A 135 -14.29 21.35 -25.02
CA GLY A 135 -13.01 22.00 -25.33
C GLY A 135 -13.15 23.51 -25.57
N TYR A 136 -14.14 23.92 -26.36
CA TYR A 136 -14.41 25.33 -26.63
C TYR A 136 -14.95 26.08 -25.41
N MET A 137 -15.81 25.46 -24.59
CA MET A 137 -16.31 26.09 -23.36
C MET A 137 -15.20 26.27 -22.31
N ILE A 138 -14.33 25.28 -22.11
CA ILE A 138 -13.18 25.42 -21.20
C ILE A 138 -12.24 26.51 -21.71
N GLN A 139 -11.92 26.50 -23.00
CA GLN A 139 -11.07 27.53 -23.59
C GLN A 139 -11.67 28.92 -23.42
N TRP A 140 -12.97 29.08 -23.68
CA TRP A 140 -13.67 30.36 -23.53
C TRP A 140 -13.62 30.85 -22.08
N PHE A 141 -13.96 29.98 -21.13
CA PHE A 141 -13.87 30.29 -19.71
C PHE A 141 -12.46 30.76 -19.32
N LEU A 142 -11.42 30.02 -19.72
CA LEU A 142 -10.04 30.36 -19.40
C LEU A 142 -9.59 31.66 -20.05
N THR A 143 -10.10 32.02 -21.23
CA THR A 143 -9.86 33.36 -21.83
C THR A 143 -10.43 34.47 -20.95
N LEU A 144 -11.66 34.32 -20.46
CA LEU A 144 -12.31 35.32 -19.61
C LEU A 144 -11.54 35.52 -18.29
N VAL A 145 -11.12 34.43 -17.66
CA VAL A 145 -10.34 34.48 -16.42
C VAL A 145 -8.95 35.07 -16.64
N SER A 146 -8.23 34.59 -17.67
CA SER A 146 -6.87 35.04 -17.99
C SER A 146 -6.79 36.54 -18.26
N GLY A 147 -7.82 37.12 -18.88
CA GLY A 147 -7.89 38.56 -19.16
C GLY A 147 -8.15 39.46 -17.93
N LYS A 148 -8.57 38.89 -16.79
CA LYS A 148 -9.01 39.65 -15.60
C LYS A 148 -8.20 39.38 -14.34
N THR A 149 -7.21 38.48 -14.39
CA THR A 149 -6.35 38.12 -13.25
C THR A 149 -4.90 38.53 -13.52
N ASP A 150 -4.14 38.83 -12.47
CA ASP A 150 -2.69 39.02 -12.49
C ASP A 150 -1.93 37.70 -12.17
N LYS A 151 -2.59 36.77 -11.49
CA LYS A 151 -2.06 35.42 -11.21
C LYS A 151 -1.78 34.62 -12.48
N ALA A 152 -0.72 33.82 -12.45
CA ALA A 152 -0.48 32.80 -13.45
C ALA A 152 -1.57 31.72 -13.37
N ILE A 153 -1.92 31.14 -14.50
CA ILE A 153 -2.94 30.09 -14.59
C ILE A 153 -2.28 28.82 -15.11
N VAL A 154 -2.48 27.72 -14.40
CA VAL A 154 -2.14 26.36 -14.87
C VAL A 154 -3.43 25.63 -15.21
N ALA A 155 -3.55 25.17 -16.45
CA ALA A 155 -4.64 24.32 -16.92
C ALA A 155 -4.09 22.92 -17.22
N HIS A 156 -4.54 21.94 -16.45
CA HIS A 156 -4.10 20.55 -16.53
C HIS A 156 -5.22 19.68 -17.11
N PHE A 157 -5.03 19.19 -18.32
CA PHE A 157 -6.01 18.39 -19.06
C PHE A 157 -5.70 16.90 -18.93
N HIS A 158 -6.70 16.11 -18.55
CA HIS A 158 -6.61 14.66 -18.51
C HIS A 158 -7.44 14.05 -19.65
N GLU A 159 -6.77 13.20 -20.44
CA GLU A 159 -7.31 12.52 -21.62
C GLU A 159 -7.79 13.42 -22.77
N TRP A 160 -7.87 12.80 -23.95
CA TRP A 160 -8.18 13.48 -25.21
C TRP A 160 -9.52 14.24 -25.18
N GLN A 161 -10.53 13.77 -24.42
CA GLN A 161 -11.83 14.45 -24.32
C GLN A 161 -11.72 15.86 -23.71
N ALA A 162 -10.80 16.08 -22.75
CA ALA A 162 -10.52 17.41 -22.21
C ALA A 162 -9.35 18.09 -22.95
N GLY A 163 -8.49 17.30 -23.58
CA GLY A 163 -7.25 17.75 -24.23
C GLY A 163 -7.44 18.70 -25.40
N LEU A 164 -8.61 18.70 -26.06
CA LEU A 164 -8.89 19.62 -27.18
C LEU A 164 -8.67 21.10 -26.80
N ALA A 165 -9.01 21.47 -25.56
CA ALA A 165 -8.83 22.83 -25.07
C ALA A 165 -7.36 23.28 -25.08
N ALA A 166 -6.39 22.37 -24.88
CA ALA A 166 -4.96 22.71 -24.94
C ALA A 166 -4.56 23.20 -26.34
N GLY A 167 -5.05 22.56 -27.39
CA GLY A 167 -4.85 22.99 -28.78
C GLY A 167 -5.43 24.37 -29.05
N LEU A 168 -6.67 24.61 -28.61
CA LEU A 168 -7.35 25.89 -28.77
C LEU A 168 -6.66 27.03 -28.00
N ILE A 169 -6.16 26.75 -26.79
CA ILE A 169 -5.38 27.69 -25.97
C ILE A 169 -4.09 28.10 -26.68
N LYS A 170 -3.36 27.13 -27.24
CA LYS A 170 -2.13 27.39 -28.00
C LYS A 170 -2.41 28.25 -29.23
N LYS A 171 -3.46 27.92 -29.98
CA LYS A 171 -3.88 28.66 -31.18
C LYS A 171 -4.23 30.12 -30.87
N LYS A 172 -5.07 30.36 -29.85
CA LYS A 172 -5.49 31.70 -29.44
C LYS A 172 -4.43 32.46 -28.63
N LYS A 173 -3.26 31.86 -28.39
CA LYS A 173 -2.16 32.42 -27.59
C LYS A 173 -2.63 32.92 -26.22
N ILE A 174 -3.52 32.17 -25.58
CA ILE A 174 -4.06 32.55 -24.27
C ILE A 174 -2.93 32.43 -23.24
N ASP A 175 -2.94 33.34 -22.28
CA ASP A 175 -1.90 33.45 -21.27
C ASP A 175 -2.15 32.48 -20.10
N VAL A 176 -2.05 31.18 -20.42
CA VAL A 176 -2.28 30.02 -19.55
C VAL A 176 -1.17 29.01 -19.82
N ALA A 177 -0.57 28.46 -18.76
CA ALA A 177 0.36 27.34 -18.83
C ALA A 177 -0.42 26.02 -18.92
N THR A 178 -0.12 25.19 -19.91
CA THR A 178 -0.92 23.99 -20.22
C THR A 178 -0.15 22.70 -19.96
N ILE A 179 -0.83 21.74 -19.32
CA ILE A 179 -0.33 20.36 -19.11
C ILE A 179 -1.33 19.40 -19.72
N PHE A 180 -0.87 18.42 -20.49
CA PHE A 180 -1.69 17.31 -20.95
C PHE A 180 -1.16 16.00 -20.38
N THR A 181 -2.05 15.23 -19.73
CA THR A 181 -1.76 13.87 -19.27
C THR A 181 -2.66 12.89 -19.99
N THR A 182 -2.08 12.02 -20.80
CA THR A 182 -2.78 10.82 -21.31
C THR A 182 -2.56 9.66 -20.33
N HIS A 183 -3.66 9.04 -19.91
CA HIS A 183 -3.64 7.86 -19.05
C HIS A 183 -3.56 6.57 -19.87
N ALA A 184 -3.90 6.61 -21.16
CA ALA A 184 -3.73 5.53 -22.12
C ALA A 184 -3.82 6.12 -23.53
N THR A 185 -3.02 5.66 -24.51
CA THR A 185 -3.29 6.11 -25.88
C THR A 185 -4.50 5.37 -26.45
N LEU A 186 -5.30 6.07 -27.27
CA LEU A 186 -6.43 5.46 -27.95
C LEU A 186 -5.99 4.23 -28.74
N LEU A 187 -4.98 4.39 -29.61
CA LEU A 187 -4.53 3.32 -30.50
C LEU A 187 -3.96 2.11 -29.78
N GLY A 188 -3.18 2.30 -28.70
CA GLY A 188 -2.62 1.16 -27.98
C GLY A 188 -3.71 0.26 -27.39
N ARG A 189 -4.81 0.83 -26.87
CA ARG A 189 -5.96 0.06 -26.39
C ARG A 189 -6.60 -0.78 -27.50
N TYR A 190 -6.78 -0.21 -28.69
CA TYR A 190 -7.39 -0.94 -29.81
C TYR A 190 -6.44 -1.94 -30.47
N LEU A 191 -5.14 -1.65 -30.55
CA LEU A 191 -4.15 -2.55 -31.13
C LEU A 191 -3.97 -3.79 -30.25
N CYS A 192 -3.84 -3.61 -28.94
CA CYS A 192 -3.71 -4.73 -28.00
C CYS A 192 -4.94 -5.64 -27.97
N ALA A 193 -6.14 -5.07 -28.15
CA ALA A 193 -7.37 -5.86 -28.28
C ALA A 193 -7.43 -6.70 -29.57
N GLY A 194 -6.67 -6.32 -30.61
CA GLY A 194 -6.65 -6.98 -31.91
C GLY A 194 -5.75 -8.23 -32.01
N ASN A 195 -5.23 -8.74 -30.88
CA ASN A 195 -4.34 -9.90 -30.82
C ASN A 195 -3.09 -9.78 -31.72
N CYS A 196 -2.56 -8.56 -31.89
CA CYS A 196 -1.28 -8.34 -32.54
C CYS A 196 -0.15 -8.28 -31.51
N ASP A 197 1.07 -8.61 -31.93
CA ASP A 197 2.25 -8.38 -31.11
C ASP A 197 2.58 -6.87 -31.10
N PHE A 198 1.97 -6.16 -30.15
CA PHE A 198 1.93 -4.72 -30.10
C PHE A 198 3.29 -4.09 -29.75
N TYR A 199 3.87 -4.46 -28.60
CA TYR A 199 5.07 -3.77 -28.10
C TYR A 199 6.33 -4.04 -28.92
N ASN A 200 6.44 -5.20 -29.58
CA ASN A 200 7.58 -5.49 -30.45
C ASN A 200 7.46 -4.80 -31.82
N ASN A 201 6.23 -4.51 -32.28
CA ASN A 201 6.00 -3.93 -33.60
C ASN A 201 5.54 -2.47 -33.57
N ILE A 202 5.60 -1.81 -32.41
CA ILE A 202 5.03 -0.46 -32.23
C ILE A 202 5.63 0.57 -33.21
N ASN A 203 6.88 0.39 -33.61
CA ASN A 203 7.61 1.25 -34.53
C ASN A 203 7.15 1.11 -35.99
N TYR A 204 6.52 -0.01 -36.34
CA TYR A 204 6.18 -0.37 -37.72
C TYR A 204 4.72 -0.07 -38.08
N PHE A 205 3.88 0.34 -37.11
CA PHE A 205 2.49 0.66 -37.40
C PHE A 205 2.37 1.98 -38.18
N ASN A 206 1.61 1.92 -39.29
CA ASN A 206 1.09 3.11 -39.93
C ASN A 206 -0.11 3.61 -39.12
N ILE A 207 0.13 4.60 -38.29
CA ILE A 207 -0.81 5.06 -37.27
C ILE A 207 -2.09 5.64 -37.88
N ASP A 208 -1.98 6.43 -38.96
CA ASP A 208 -3.14 7.04 -39.59
C ASP A 208 -4.04 5.98 -40.24
N GLU A 209 -3.42 4.97 -40.87
CA GLU A 209 -4.12 3.81 -41.43
C GLU A 209 -4.78 2.96 -40.34
N GLU A 210 -4.08 2.66 -39.25
CA GLU A 210 -4.61 1.86 -38.14
C GLU A 210 -5.77 2.59 -37.43
N ALA A 211 -5.70 3.92 -37.28
CA ALA A 211 -6.79 4.73 -36.75
C ALA A 211 -7.97 4.81 -37.73
N GLY A 212 -7.70 4.91 -39.03
CA GLY A 212 -8.69 4.89 -40.10
C GLY A 212 -9.47 3.57 -40.17
N LYS A 213 -8.77 2.43 -40.18
CA LYS A 213 -9.36 1.07 -40.16
C LYS A 213 -10.34 0.85 -39.01
N ARG A 214 -10.11 1.52 -37.87
CA ARG A 214 -10.92 1.41 -36.66
C ARG A 214 -11.98 2.50 -36.52
N GLY A 215 -12.03 3.45 -37.46
CA GLY A 215 -12.99 4.56 -37.42
C GLY A 215 -12.75 5.53 -36.26
N ILE A 216 -11.52 5.65 -35.76
CA ILE A 216 -11.15 6.51 -34.63
C ILE A 216 -10.19 7.64 -35.01
N TYR A 217 -9.94 7.83 -36.31
CA TYR A 217 -8.97 8.82 -36.81
C TYR A 217 -9.21 10.23 -36.25
N HIS A 218 -10.45 10.71 -36.25
CA HIS A 218 -10.81 12.02 -35.68
C HIS A 218 -10.47 12.14 -34.19
N ARG A 219 -10.73 11.10 -33.39
CA ARG A 219 -10.42 11.09 -31.95
C ARG A 219 -8.92 11.05 -31.70
N TYR A 220 -8.20 10.22 -32.46
CA TYR A 220 -6.75 10.15 -32.45
C TYR A 220 -6.10 11.50 -32.80
N CYS A 221 -6.64 12.23 -33.79
CA CYS A 221 -6.16 13.56 -34.12
C CYS A 221 -6.29 14.55 -32.95
N VAL A 222 -7.36 14.48 -32.16
CA VAL A 222 -7.51 15.29 -30.94
C VAL A 222 -6.48 14.91 -29.89
N GLU A 223 -6.29 13.61 -29.63
CA GLU A 223 -5.30 13.11 -28.67
C GLU A 223 -3.88 13.57 -29.03
N ARG A 224 -3.50 13.41 -30.31
CA ARG A 224 -2.22 13.88 -30.83
C ARG A 224 -2.09 15.39 -30.77
N ALA A 225 -3.12 16.15 -31.16
CA ALA A 225 -3.09 17.60 -31.09
C ALA A 225 -2.93 18.09 -29.65
N ALA A 226 -3.63 17.49 -28.69
CA ALA A 226 -3.48 17.80 -27.26
C ALA A 226 -2.04 17.54 -26.78
N ALA A 227 -1.48 16.38 -27.14
CA ALA A 227 -0.10 16.04 -26.83
C ALA A 227 0.89 17.03 -27.43
N HIS A 228 0.75 17.47 -28.68
CA HIS A 228 1.69 18.40 -29.33
C HIS A 228 1.51 19.86 -28.89
N CYS A 229 0.29 20.28 -28.56
CA CYS A 229 0.00 21.69 -28.27
C CYS A 229 0.19 22.08 -26.80
N ALA A 230 0.14 21.12 -25.87
CA ALA A 230 0.39 21.39 -24.46
C ALA A 230 1.84 21.85 -24.22
N ASP A 231 2.06 22.76 -23.27
CA ASP A 231 3.42 23.20 -22.93
C ASP A 231 4.19 22.06 -22.28
N ILE A 232 3.53 21.26 -21.44
CA ILE A 232 4.06 20.03 -20.84
C ILE A 232 3.16 18.84 -21.19
N PHE A 233 3.75 17.76 -21.68
CA PHE A 233 3.09 16.50 -21.98
C PHE A 233 3.56 15.40 -21.02
N THR A 234 2.63 14.63 -20.46
CA THR A 234 2.92 13.59 -19.46
C THR A 234 2.09 12.33 -19.70
N THR A 235 2.58 11.21 -19.19
CA THR A 235 1.86 9.92 -19.11
C THR A 235 1.86 9.42 -17.68
N VAL A 236 1.15 8.32 -17.39
CA VAL A 236 1.08 7.75 -16.03
C VAL A 236 2.11 6.66 -15.74
N SER A 237 2.84 6.20 -16.75
CA SER A 237 3.91 5.21 -16.61
C SER A 237 4.93 5.32 -17.75
N ASP A 238 6.10 4.72 -17.55
CA ASP A 238 7.16 4.65 -18.57
C ASP A 238 6.77 3.79 -19.78
N ILE A 239 5.98 2.73 -19.57
CA ILE A 239 5.50 1.90 -20.69
C ILE A 239 4.51 2.68 -21.56
N THR A 240 3.63 3.49 -20.95
CA THR A 240 2.76 4.41 -21.69
C THR A 240 3.53 5.59 -22.28
N ALA A 241 4.64 6.00 -21.68
CA ALA A 241 5.53 7.01 -22.27
C ALA A 241 6.17 6.52 -23.56
N TYR A 242 6.66 5.28 -23.54
CA TYR A 242 7.18 4.59 -24.72
C TYR A 242 6.10 4.46 -25.81
N GLU A 243 4.88 4.11 -25.43
CA GLU A 243 3.73 4.07 -26.33
C GLU A 243 3.43 5.44 -26.97
N ALA A 244 3.35 6.49 -26.16
CA ALA A 244 3.05 7.85 -26.61
C ALA A 244 4.13 8.42 -27.55
N GLU A 245 5.40 8.12 -27.29
CA GLU A 245 6.50 8.52 -28.18
C GLU A 245 6.29 7.99 -29.61
N HIS A 246 5.85 6.73 -29.74
CA HIS A 246 5.65 6.09 -31.03
C HIS A 246 4.28 6.38 -31.64
N LEU A 247 3.21 6.39 -30.87
CA LEU A 247 1.84 6.55 -31.38
C LEU A 247 1.43 8.02 -31.50
N LEU A 248 1.80 8.86 -30.53
CA LEU A 248 1.47 10.30 -30.53
C LEU A 248 2.60 11.16 -31.13
N LYS A 249 3.75 10.56 -31.44
CA LYS A 249 4.91 11.24 -32.06
C LYS A 249 5.45 12.40 -31.22
N ARG A 250 5.28 12.34 -29.90
CA ARG A 250 5.89 13.24 -28.93
C ARG A 250 6.29 12.41 -27.72
N ARG A 251 7.57 12.45 -27.36
CA ARG A 251 8.04 11.87 -26.10
C ARG A 251 7.50 12.72 -24.94
N PRO A 252 6.89 12.12 -23.90
CA PRO A 252 6.45 12.87 -22.73
C PRO A 252 7.64 13.53 -22.00
N ASP A 253 7.38 14.70 -21.43
CA ASP A 253 8.33 15.47 -20.62
C ASP A 253 8.52 14.85 -19.23
N GLY A 254 7.58 14.04 -18.77
CA GLY A 254 7.66 13.32 -17.51
C GLY A 254 6.53 12.30 -17.32
N VAL A 255 6.66 11.50 -16.26
CA VAL A 255 5.69 10.49 -15.85
C VAL A 255 5.03 10.93 -14.54
N LEU A 256 3.72 10.80 -14.46
CA LEU A 256 2.87 11.11 -13.31
C LEU A 256 2.22 9.83 -12.77
N PRO A 257 2.94 9.00 -12.00
CA PRO A 257 2.41 7.76 -11.47
C PRO A 257 1.15 8.00 -10.61
N ASN A 258 0.18 7.09 -10.70
CA ASN A 258 -1.06 7.26 -9.95
C ASN A 258 -0.90 6.77 -8.51
N GLY A 259 -1.00 7.70 -7.55
CA GLY A 259 -1.02 7.38 -6.13
C GLY A 259 -2.38 6.88 -5.62
N LEU A 260 -2.38 6.48 -4.36
CA LEU A 260 -3.57 6.15 -3.57
C LEU A 260 -3.53 6.92 -2.24
N ASN A 261 -4.69 7.09 -1.59
CA ASN A 261 -4.72 7.63 -0.22
C ASN A 261 -4.54 6.47 0.78
N VAL A 262 -3.33 6.27 1.29
CA VAL A 262 -2.97 5.09 2.11
C VAL A 262 -3.63 5.14 3.48
N THR A 263 -3.93 6.34 4.02
CA THR A 263 -4.57 6.46 5.35
C THR A 263 -5.95 5.81 5.39
N LYS A 264 -6.63 5.67 4.25
CA LYS A 264 -7.89 4.94 4.14
C LYS A 264 -7.74 3.44 4.42
N PHE A 265 -6.54 2.89 4.20
CA PHE A 265 -6.28 1.45 4.21
C PHE A 265 -5.31 0.99 5.29
N SER A 266 -4.55 1.91 5.88
CA SER A 266 -3.52 1.60 6.87
C SER A 266 -4.14 1.18 8.20
N ALA A 267 -3.88 -0.07 8.56
CA ALA A 267 -4.23 -0.63 9.86
C ALA A 267 -3.02 -1.48 10.31
N MET A 268 -1.90 -0.84 10.63
CA MET A 268 -0.56 -1.46 10.68
C MET A 268 -0.47 -2.78 11.49
N HIS A 269 -1.27 -2.94 12.54
CA HIS A 269 -1.37 -4.20 13.30
C HIS A 269 -2.69 -4.95 13.11
N GLU A 270 -3.74 -4.24 12.70
CA GLU A 270 -5.09 -4.79 12.54
C GLU A 270 -5.29 -5.47 11.18
N PHE A 271 -4.52 -5.14 10.15
CA PHE A 271 -4.71 -5.69 8.81
C PHE A 271 -4.55 -7.22 8.75
N GLN A 272 -3.71 -7.80 9.62
CA GLN A 272 -3.59 -9.26 9.78
C GLN A 272 -4.85 -9.87 10.40
N ASN A 273 -5.47 -9.18 11.36
CA ASN A 273 -6.75 -9.59 11.94
C ASN A 273 -7.87 -9.50 10.91
N LEU A 274 -7.89 -8.42 10.11
CA LEU A 274 -8.82 -8.26 9.00
C LEU A 274 -8.64 -9.35 7.94
N HIS A 275 -7.39 -9.73 7.63
CA HIS A 275 -7.13 -10.88 6.75
C HIS A 275 -7.80 -12.15 7.31
N LYS A 276 -7.58 -12.48 8.58
CA LYS A 276 -8.19 -13.67 9.21
C LYS A 276 -9.72 -13.60 9.17
N LYS A 277 -10.31 -12.46 9.56
CA LYS A 277 -11.76 -12.24 9.58
C LYS A 277 -12.39 -12.40 8.18
N ASN A 278 -11.80 -11.77 7.18
CA ASN A 278 -12.32 -11.82 5.81
C ASN A 278 -12.05 -13.18 5.14
N LYS A 279 -10.92 -13.83 5.44
CA LYS A 279 -10.65 -15.20 4.99
C LYS A 279 -11.72 -16.17 5.50
N MET A 280 -12.22 -15.99 6.73
CA MET A 280 -13.33 -16.82 7.25
C MET A 280 -14.63 -16.64 6.47
N LYS A 281 -14.95 -15.43 6.00
CA LYS A 281 -16.12 -15.24 5.12
C LYS A 281 -15.92 -15.94 3.76
N ILE A 282 -14.70 -15.92 3.21
CA ILE A 282 -14.38 -16.68 1.98
C ILE A 282 -14.47 -18.19 2.24
N HIS A 283 -14.01 -18.68 3.41
CA HIS A 283 -14.20 -20.07 3.83
C HIS A 283 -15.68 -20.47 3.86
N ASP A 284 -16.55 -19.63 4.40
CA ASP A 284 -18.00 -19.87 4.44
C ASP A 284 -18.57 -19.98 3.01
N PHE A 285 -18.20 -19.07 2.11
CA PHE A 285 -18.56 -19.18 0.69
C PHE A 285 -18.07 -20.49 0.07
N VAL A 286 -16.79 -20.86 0.25
CA VAL A 286 -16.19 -22.06 -0.33
C VAL A 286 -16.86 -23.33 0.18
N ARG A 287 -17.21 -23.42 1.47
CA ARG A 287 -17.97 -24.57 1.99
C ARG A 287 -19.33 -24.72 1.29
N GLY A 288 -20.04 -23.61 1.07
CA GLY A 288 -21.30 -23.61 0.34
C GLY A 288 -21.14 -23.93 -1.14
N HIS A 289 -20.08 -23.45 -1.79
CA HIS A 289 -19.84 -23.65 -3.23
C HIS A 289 -19.39 -25.09 -3.55
N PHE A 290 -18.59 -25.69 -2.66
CA PHE A 290 -18.05 -27.05 -2.78
C PHE A 290 -18.79 -28.08 -1.92
N TYR A 291 -20.06 -27.81 -1.57
CA TYR A 291 -20.87 -28.74 -0.79
C TYR A 291 -20.95 -30.12 -1.48
N GLY A 292 -20.87 -31.20 -0.69
CA GLY A 292 -20.78 -32.58 -1.20
C GLY A 292 -19.40 -32.97 -1.75
N HIS A 293 -18.52 -32.01 -2.06
CA HIS A 293 -17.18 -32.23 -2.64
C HIS A 293 -16.07 -31.60 -1.79
N MET A 294 -16.31 -31.36 -0.50
CA MET A 294 -15.35 -30.76 0.42
C MET A 294 -14.29 -31.78 0.88
N ASN A 295 -13.43 -32.21 -0.06
CA ASN A 295 -12.40 -33.23 0.13
C ASN A 295 -11.00 -32.66 0.38
N PHE A 296 -10.91 -31.38 0.73
CA PHE A 296 -9.65 -30.67 0.99
C PHE A 296 -9.74 -29.81 2.24
N ASP A 297 -8.59 -29.57 2.87
CA ASP A 297 -8.47 -28.81 4.10
C ASP A 297 -8.38 -27.29 3.84
N LEU A 298 -9.25 -26.51 4.49
CA LEU A 298 -9.30 -25.05 4.37
C LEU A 298 -8.10 -24.35 5.02
N ASP A 299 -7.48 -24.95 6.04
CA ASP A 299 -6.28 -24.39 6.66
C ASP A 299 -5.07 -24.47 5.71
N ASN A 300 -5.03 -25.52 4.88
CA ASN A 300 -4.09 -25.70 3.78
C ASN A 300 -4.61 -25.19 2.42
N THR A 301 -5.68 -24.38 2.42
CA THR A 301 -6.20 -23.74 1.21
C THR A 301 -5.72 -22.29 1.08
N LEU A 302 -5.26 -21.95 -0.13
CA LEU A 302 -4.87 -20.60 -0.54
C LEU A 302 -5.86 -20.01 -1.54
N TYR A 303 -6.13 -18.71 -1.40
CA TYR A 303 -7.03 -17.97 -2.27
C TYR A 303 -6.26 -17.07 -3.23
N PHE A 304 -6.30 -17.40 -4.52
CA PHE A 304 -5.76 -16.55 -5.57
C PHE A 304 -6.91 -15.84 -6.26
N PHE A 305 -6.67 -14.64 -6.78
CA PHE A 305 -7.70 -13.95 -7.54
C PHE A 305 -7.14 -13.07 -8.63
N THR A 306 -7.91 -12.90 -9.70
CA THR A 306 -7.77 -11.81 -10.65
C THR A 306 -9.05 -10.98 -10.65
N ALA A 307 -8.94 -9.67 -10.84
CA ALA A 307 -10.08 -8.77 -10.82
C ALA A 307 -9.88 -7.56 -11.74
N GLY A 308 -10.97 -7.09 -12.35
CA GLY A 308 -10.95 -5.88 -13.17
C GLY A 308 -12.08 -5.81 -14.19
N ARG A 309 -11.91 -4.94 -15.19
CA ARG A 309 -12.79 -4.91 -16.36
C ARG A 309 -12.70 -6.22 -17.13
N TYR A 310 -13.80 -6.60 -17.79
CA TYR A 310 -13.82 -7.83 -18.56
C TYR A 310 -13.11 -7.64 -19.92
N GLU A 311 -11.78 -7.66 -19.88
CA GLU A 311 -10.89 -7.61 -21.04
C GLU A 311 -9.99 -8.86 -21.03
N PHE A 312 -10.40 -9.92 -21.72
CA PHE A 312 -9.81 -11.24 -21.63
C PHE A 312 -8.28 -11.26 -21.86
N ILE A 313 -7.81 -10.59 -22.92
CA ILE A 313 -6.38 -10.52 -23.27
C ILE A 313 -5.66 -9.39 -22.53
N ASN A 314 -6.20 -8.17 -22.53
CA ASN A 314 -5.52 -7.01 -21.93
C ASN A 314 -5.27 -7.18 -20.43
N LYS A 315 -6.23 -7.75 -19.68
CA LYS A 315 -6.06 -8.07 -18.26
C LYS A 315 -5.37 -9.42 -18.02
N GLY A 316 -5.02 -10.14 -19.08
CA GLY A 316 -4.27 -11.40 -19.01
C GLY A 316 -5.07 -12.55 -18.39
N ILE A 317 -6.41 -12.54 -18.49
CA ILE A 317 -7.25 -13.60 -17.91
C ILE A 317 -6.98 -14.93 -18.60
N ASP A 318 -6.71 -14.89 -19.92
CA ASP A 318 -6.20 -15.99 -20.72
C ASP A 318 -4.94 -16.64 -20.10
N MET A 319 -3.93 -15.82 -19.80
CA MET A 319 -2.66 -16.25 -19.25
C MET A 319 -2.81 -16.74 -17.80
N TYR A 320 -3.68 -16.09 -17.02
CA TYR A 320 -4.00 -16.52 -15.66
C TYR A 320 -4.56 -17.94 -15.66
N ILE A 321 -5.58 -18.22 -16.48
CA ILE A 321 -6.21 -19.56 -16.56
C ILE A 321 -5.20 -20.62 -17.04
N GLU A 322 -4.42 -20.32 -18.08
CA GLU A 322 -3.39 -21.24 -18.59
C GLU A 322 -2.37 -21.60 -17.50
N SER A 323 -1.91 -20.60 -16.75
CA SER A 323 -0.92 -20.80 -15.69
C SER A 323 -1.49 -21.51 -14.47
N LEU A 324 -2.80 -21.38 -14.20
CA LEU A 324 -3.49 -22.20 -13.19
C LEU A 324 -3.54 -23.67 -13.60
N GLY A 325 -3.73 -23.96 -14.90
CA GLY A 325 -3.65 -25.31 -15.43
C GLY A 325 -2.26 -25.93 -15.24
N GLU A 326 -1.21 -25.16 -15.54
CA GLU A 326 0.18 -25.55 -15.31
C GLU A 326 0.49 -25.73 -13.80
N LEU A 327 0.02 -24.82 -12.95
CA LEU A 327 0.13 -24.95 -11.50
C LEU A 327 -0.54 -26.23 -10.98
N ASN A 328 -1.72 -26.57 -11.48
CA ASN A 328 -2.44 -27.80 -11.11
C ASN A 328 -1.58 -29.03 -11.38
N LYS A 329 -0.99 -29.12 -12.58
CA LYS A 329 -0.08 -30.22 -12.96
C LYS A 329 1.11 -30.32 -12.00
N ARG A 330 1.77 -29.19 -11.69
CA ARG A 330 2.93 -29.16 -10.79
C ARG A 330 2.57 -29.58 -9.36
N LEU A 331 1.44 -29.13 -8.82
CA LEU A 331 0.97 -29.48 -7.48
C LEU A 331 0.58 -30.96 -7.37
N ILE A 332 -0.04 -31.52 -8.41
CA ILE A 332 -0.36 -32.96 -8.48
C ILE A 332 0.93 -33.78 -8.58
N ALA A 333 1.86 -33.40 -9.48
CA ALA A 333 3.10 -34.13 -9.70
C ALA A 333 3.98 -34.22 -8.45
N CYS A 334 4.01 -33.18 -7.62
CA CYS A 334 4.74 -33.19 -6.34
C CYS A 334 3.91 -33.68 -5.14
N ASN A 335 2.69 -34.18 -5.38
CA ASN A 335 1.74 -34.61 -4.35
C ASN A 335 1.57 -33.57 -3.22
N SER A 336 1.49 -32.29 -3.57
CA SER A 336 1.34 -31.20 -2.60
C SER A 336 0.04 -31.35 -1.80
N PRO A 337 0.03 -31.13 -0.47
CA PRO A 337 -1.21 -31.10 0.31
C PRO A 337 -1.97 -29.77 0.15
N VAL A 338 -1.37 -28.76 -0.48
CA VAL A 338 -1.96 -27.44 -0.64
C VAL A 338 -3.04 -27.46 -1.71
N THR A 339 -4.18 -26.84 -1.41
CA THR A 339 -5.25 -26.56 -2.39
C THR A 339 -5.27 -25.08 -2.71
N VAL A 340 -5.43 -24.73 -3.98
CA VAL A 340 -5.64 -23.34 -4.41
C VAL A 340 -7.08 -23.21 -4.87
N VAL A 341 -7.79 -22.19 -4.42
CA VAL A 341 -9.08 -21.78 -5.00
C VAL A 341 -8.86 -20.42 -5.66
N ALA A 342 -8.96 -20.40 -6.99
CA ALA A 342 -8.69 -19.27 -7.85
C ALA A 342 -9.99 -18.57 -8.26
N PHE A 343 -10.13 -17.30 -7.89
CA PHE A 343 -11.26 -16.46 -8.25
C PHE A 343 -10.97 -15.64 -9.51
N ILE A 344 -11.99 -15.49 -10.35
CA ILE A 344 -12.00 -14.54 -11.47
C ILE A 344 -13.18 -13.59 -11.24
N ILE A 345 -12.90 -12.32 -10.94
CA ILE A 345 -13.92 -11.31 -10.63
C ILE A 345 -13.92 -10.23 -11.70
N THR A 346 -14.76 -10.40 -12.71
CA THR A 346 -14.94 -9.44 -13.80
C THR A 346 -16.42 -9.28 -14.10
N GLN A 347 -16.84 -8.11 -14.58
CA GLN A 347 -18.25 -7.89 -14.88
C GLN A 347 -18.59 -8.42 -16.29
N ALA A 348 -19.39 -9.48 -16.35
CA ALA A 348 -19.90 -10.05 -17.59
C ALA A 348 -21.42 -9.91 -17.70
N LYS A 349 -21.93 -10.07 -18.92
CA LYS A 349 -23.37 -10.17 -19.15
C LYS A 349 -23.88 -11.50 -18.60
N CYS A 350 -24.66 -11.41 -17.54
CA CYS A 350 -25.27 -12.55 -16.85
C CYS A 350 -26.65 -12.14 -16.31
N ARG A 351 -27.49 -13.13 -16.00
CA ARG A 351 -28.86 -12.91 -15.52
C ARG A 351 -28.93 -12.85 -14.00
N SER A 352 -28.82 -14.00 -13.36
CA SER A 352 -28.90 -14.17 -11.91
C SER A 352 -27.90 -15.24 -11.47
N TYR A 353 -27.83 -15.50 -10.18
CA TYR A 353 -27.10 -16.63 -9.63
C TYR A 353 -27.70 -17.94 -10.12
N THR A 354 -26.84 -18.95 -10.32
CA THR A 354 -27.33 -20.30 -10.56
C THR A 354 -28.07 -20.82 -9.32
N VAL A 355 -29.16 -21.56 -9.55
CA VAL A 355 -29.92 -22.22 -8.48
C VAL A 355 -29.00 -23.06 -7.59
N GLU A 356 -28.02 -23.71 -8.21
CA GLU A 356 -27.05 -24.56 -7.55
C GLU A 356 -26.15 -23.80 -6.56
N THR A 357 -25.69 -22.60 -6.93
CA THR A 357 -24.86 -21.77 -6.04
C THR A 357 -25.68 -21.28 -4.84
N LEU A 358 -26.91 -20.82 -5.05
CA LEU A 358 -27.79 -20.38 -3.97
C LEU A 358 -28.17 -21.52 -3.02
N LYS A 359 -28.49 -22.69 -3.59
CA LYS A 359 -28.82 -23.90 -2.83
C LYS A 359 -27.66 -24.33 -1.93
N GLY A 360 -26.43 -24.35 -2.45
CA GLY A 360 -25.25 -24.72 -1.66
C GLY A 360 -25.04 -23.83 -0.44
N GLN A 361 -25.16 -22.50 -0.61
CA GLN A 361 -25.06 -21.55 0.51
C GLN A 361 -26.19 -21.75 1.54
N ALA A 362 -27.43 -21.95 1.08
CA ALA A 362 -28.57 -22.17 1.96
C ALA A 362 -28.42 -23.46 2.81
N LEU A 363 -27.97 -24.56 2.20
CA LEU A 363 -27.77 -25.83 2.91
C LEU A 363 -26.68 -25.73 3.98
N VAL A 364 -25.56 -25.09 3.67
CA VAL A 364 -24.47 -24.89 4.64
C VAL A 364 -24.89 -23.95 5.76
N LYS A 365 -25.67 -22.90 5.46
CA LYS A 365 -26.25 -22.02 6.48
C LYS A 365 -27.16 -22.79 7.44
N GLN A 366 -28.07 -23.60 6.91
CA GLN A 366 -28.96 -24.44 7.73
C GLN A 366 -28.19 -25.44 8.60
N LEU A 367 -27.12 -26.05 8.08
CA LEU A 367 -26.25 -26.93 8.88
C LEU A 367 -25.61 -26.15 10.03
N LYS A 368 -25.06 -24.96 9.74
CA LYS A 368 -24.39 -24.12 10.74
C LYS A 368 -25.34 -23.69 11.85
N GLU A 369 -26.56 -23.27 11.50
CA GLU A 369 -27.62 -22.93 12.47
C GLU A 369 -28.00 -24.14 13.33
N THR A 370 -28.22 -25.30 12.70
CA THR A 370 -28.54 -26.56 13.40
C THR A 370 -27.42 -26.94 14.40
N VAL A 371 -26.16 -26.88 13.97
CA VAL A 371 -25.01 -27.17 14.84
C VAL A 371 -24.90 -26.17 15.99
N SER A 372 -25.19 -24.89 15.74
CA SER A 372 -25.18 -23.85 16.79
C SER A 372 -26.24 -24.09 17.85
N GLU A 373 -27.45 -24.48 17.46
CA GLU A 373 -28.55 -24.81 18.37
C GLU A 373 -28.19 -26.04 19.22
N ILE A 374 -27.70 -27.11 18.59
CA ILE A 374 -27.26 -28.32 19.30
C ILE A 374 -26.11 -27.99 20.25
N SER A 375 -25.12 -27.19 19.82
CA SER A 375 -23.99 -26.78 20.67
C SER A 375 -24.45 -26.01 21.91
N LYS A 376 -25.47 -25.16 21.79
CA LYS A 376 -26.06 -24.45 22.93
C LYS A 376 -26.69 -25.43 23.93
N LYS A 377 -27.51 -26.38 23.47
CA LYS A 377 -28.11 -27.42 24.33
C LYS A 377 -27.05 -28.28 25.02
N ILE A 378 -26.01 -28.66 24.29
CA ILE A 378 -24.86 -29.41 24.80
C ILE A 378 -24.16 -28.61 25.90
N GLY A 379 -23.91 -27.31 25.68
CA GLY A 379 -23.31 -26.42 26.67
C GLY A 379 -24.13 -26.31 27.95
N GLU A 380 -25.45 -26.15 27.83
CA GLU A 380 -26.38 -26.12 28.97
C GLU A 380 -26.34 -27.43 29.77
N LYS A 381 -26.35 -28.59 29.08
CA LYS A 381 -26.23 -29.90 29.75
C LYS A 381 -24.90 -30.10 30.44
N ILE A 382 -23.79 -29.73 29.80
CA ILE A 382 -22.45 -29.80 30.40
C ILE A 382 -22.40 -28.95 31.66
N PHE A 383 -22.94 -27.72 31.61
CA PHE A 383 -23.01 -26.83 32.76
C PHE A 383 -23.79 -27.46 33.92
N GLU A 384 -24.99 -28.00 33.67
CA GLU A 384 -25.81 -28.64 34.69
C GLU A 384 -25.14 -29.85 35.35
N HIS A 385 -24.53 -30.72 34.55
CA HIS A 385 -23.83 -31.91 35.07
C HIS A 385 -22.59 -31.51 35.89
N SER A 386 -21.81 -30.55 35.38
CA SER A 386 -20.63 -30.02 36.07
C SER A 386 -21.00 -29.33 37.38
N TYR A 387 -22.09 -28.56 37.39
CA TYR A 387 -22.60 -27.87 38.58
C TYR A 387 -23.05 -28.85 39.66
N ARG A 388 -23.58 -30.02 39.28
CA ARG A 388 -23.98 -31.09 40.20
C ARG A 388 -22.83 -32.01 40.63
N GLY A 389 -21.63 -31.82 40.08
CA GLY A 389 -20.47 -32.68 40.33
C GLY A 389 -20.54 -34.05 39.66
N ASP A 390 -21.44 -34.25 38.69
CA ASP A 390 -21.63 -35.50 37.96
C ASP A 390 -20.90 -35.43 36.61
N VAL A 391 -19.57 -35.61 36.64
CA VAL A 391 -18.70 -35.53 35.45
C VAL A 391 -18.60 -36.87 34.71
N ASP A 392 -18.95 -37.98 35.37
CA ASP A 392 -18.76 -39.33 34.84
C ASP A 392 -19.81 -39.74 33.79
N ASN A 393 -20.92 -38.98 33.66
CA ASN A 393 -22.06 -39.31 32.79
C ASN A 393 -22.10 -38.52 31.45
N MET A 394 -20.93 -38.09 30.96
CA MET A 394 -20.79 -37.22 29.76
C MET A 394 -21.10 -37.92 28.42
N GLU A 395 -21.24 -39.26 28.38
CA GLU A 395 -21.45 -40.01 27.13
C GLU A 395 -22.84 -39.77 26.48
N LYS A 396 -23.82 -39.23 27.22
CA LYS A 396 -25.20 -38.99 26.76
C LYS A 396 -25.59 -37.51 26.62
N ILE A 397 -24.63 -36.64 26.34
CA ILE A 397 -24.91 -35.20 26.22
C ILE A 397 -25.73 -34.87 24.96
N MET A 398 -25.55 -35.63 23.88
CA MET A 398 -26.29 -35.43 22.62
C MET A 398 -27.53 -36.31 22.55
N ASP A 399 -28.68 -35.71 22.30
CA ASP A 399 -29.94 -36.46 22.19
C ASP A 399 -30.04 -37.18 20.84
N ASN A 400 -30.75 -38.32 20.81
CA ASN A 400 -31.02 -39.03 19.57
C ASN A 400 -31.75 -38.16 18.53
N GLU A 401 -32.60 -37.22 18.97
CA GLU A 401 -33.28 -36.26 18.10
C GLU A 401 -32.28 -35.32 17.39
N ASP A 402 -31.29 -34.81 18.12
CA ASP A 402 -30.24 -33.95 17.57
C ASP A 402 -29.36 -34.72 16.58
N ILE A 403 -29.05 -36.00 16.87
CA ILE A 403 -28.32 -36.90 15.95
C ILE A 403 -29.12 -37.13 14.66
N ILE A 404 -30.43 -37.37 14.76
CA ILE A 404 -31.31 -37.56 13.59
C ILE A 404 -31.35 -36.27 12.75
N LEU A 405 -31.46 -35.11 13.39
CA LEU A 405 -31.48 -33.82 12.71
C LEU A 405 -30.15 -33.55 11.99
N LEU A 406 -29.01 -33.80 12.64
CA LEU A 406 -27.67 -33.73 12.03
C LEU A 406 -27.55 -34.65 10.82
N LYS A 407 -27.97 -35.93 10.95
CA LYS A 407 -27.96 -36.89 9.83
C LYS A 407 -28.82 -36.41 8.66
N ARG A 408 -30.00 -35.83 8.91
CA ARG A 408 -30.84 -35.23 7.85
C ARG A 408 -30.11 -34.10 7.12
N ARG A 409 -29.46 -33.18 7.84
CA ARG A 409 -28.67 -32.10 7.23
C ARG A 409 -27.50 -32.62 6.41
N ILE A 410 -26.78 -33.63 6.91
CA ILE A 410 -25.66 -34.26 6.18
C ILE A 410 -26.14 -34.91 4.88
N LEU A 411 -27.28 -35.61 4.90
CA LEU A 411 -27.85 -36.23 3.70
C LEU A 411 -28.23 -35.19 2.64
N SER A 412 -28.73 -34.02 3.04
CA SER A 412 -29.04 -32.92 2.12
C SER A 412 -27.81 -32.30 1.44
N LEU A 413 -26.61 -32.50 1.98
CA LEU A 413 -25.35 -32.00 1.40
C LEU A 413 -24.77 -32.94 0.33
N LYS A 414 -25.37 -34.11 0.09
CA LYS A 414 -24.93 -35.01 -0.98
C LYS A 414 -25.25 -34.38 -2.34
N ARG A 415 -24.28 -34.49 -3.25
CA ARG A 415 -24.36 -33.96 -4.61
C ARG A 415 -23.66 -34.91 -5.58
N GLU A 416 -24.23 -35.07 -6.78
CA GLU A 416 -23.66 -35.92 -7.84
C GLU A 416 -22.86 -35.10 -8.87
N SER A 417 -23.28 -33.86 -9.16
CA SER A 417 -22.60 -33.00 -10.11
C SER A 417 -21.38 -32.31 -9.49
N LEU A 418 -20.35 -32.02 -10.30
CA LEU A 418 -19.16 -31.32 -9.84
C LEU A 418 -19.46 -29.86 -9.42
N PRO A 419 -18.70 -29.29 -8.46
CA PRO A 419 -18.81 -27.88 -8.09
C PRO A 419 -18.67 -26.97 -9.31
N PRO A 420 -19.62 -26.05 -9.56
CA PRO A 420 -19.65 -25.29 -10.80
C PRO A 420 -18.44 -24.35 -10.89
N ILE A 421 -17.93 -24.15 -12.11
CA ILE A 421 -16.82 -23.22 -12.37
C ILE A 421 -17.29 -21.75 -12.43
N VAL A 422 -18.61 -21.50 -12.52
CA VAL A 422 -19.22 -20.18 -12.59
C VAL A 422 -20.39 -20.07 -11.61
N THR A 423 -20.57 -18.90 -11.02
CA THR A 423 -21.60 -18.65 -9.99
C THR A 423 -22.95 -18.18 -10.55
N HIS A 424 -22.95 -17.64 -11.77
CA HIS A 424 -24.13 -17.04 -12.42
C HIS A 424 -24.52 -17.76 -13.71
N GLU A 425 -25.77 -17.53 -14.12
CA GLU A 425 -26.26 -17.88 -15.45
C GLU A 425 -25.75 -16.85 -16.47
N MET A 426 -24.78 -17.26 -17.29
CA MET A 426 -24.23 -16.43 -18.36
C MET A 426 -25.25 -16.24 -19.48
N GLU A 427 -25.28 -15.05 -20.09
CA GLU A 427 -26.17 -14.80 -21.23
C GLU A 427 -25.74 -15.62 -22.47
N ASP A 428 -24.43 -15.75 -22.68
CA ASP A 428 -23.84 -16.52 -23.77
C ASP A 428 -22.68 -17.39 -23.26
N ASP A 429 -23.04 -18.43 -22.51
CA ASP A 429 -22.11 -19.37 -21.88
C ASP A 429 -21.15 -20.06 -22.88
N ALA A 430 -21.64 -20.38 -24.08
CA ALA A 430 -20.90 -21.15 -25.08
C ALA A 430 -19.82 -20.34 -25.79
N ARG A 431 -20.00 -19.03 -25.94
CA ARG A 431 -19.01 -18.14 -26.57
C ARG A 431 -18.21 -17.31 -25.57
N ASP A 432 -18.48 -17.44 -24.28
CA ASP A 432 -17.73 -16.75 -23.23
C ASP A 432 -16.25 -17.20 -23.22
N PRO A 433 -15.29 -16.28 -23.41
CA PRO A 433 -13.87 -16.64 -23.55
C PRO A 433 -13.27 -17.20 -22.26
N VAL A 434 -13.71 -16.74 -21.08
CA VAL A 434 -13.23 -17.25 -19.79
C VAL A 434 -13.67 -18.70 -19.61
N LEU A 435 -14.96 -18.98 -19.82
CA LEU A 435 -15.49 -20.34 -19.70
C LEU A 435 -14.90 -21.28 -20.74
N ASN A 436 -14.74 -20.83 -21.98
CA ASN A 436 -14.11 -21.64 -23.02
C ASN A 436 -12.66 -21.95 -22.69
N LYS A 437 -11.89 -20.98 -22.18
CA LYS A 437 -10.52 -21.24 -21.76
C LYS A 437 -10.44 -22.19 -20.57
N LEU A 438 -11.35 -22.09 -19.60
CA LEU A 438 -11.45 -23.04 -18.48
C LEU A 438 -11.76 -24.47 -18.95
N ARG A 439 -12.65 -24.61 -19.93
CA ARG A 439 -12.97 -25.90 -20.57
C ARG A 439 -11.77 -26.47 -21.33
N GLU A 440 -11.06 -25.62 -22.07
CA GLU A 440 -9.86 -25.98 -22.84
C GLU A 440 -8.75 -26.53 -21.93
N VAL A 441 -8.48 -25.87 -20.80
CA VAL A 441 -7.47 -26.33 -19.83
C VAL A 441 -7.98 -27.41 -18.87
N GLN A 442 -9.25 -27.82 -19.02
CA GLN A 442 -9.92 -28.88 -18.24
C GLN A 442 -9.96 -28.65 -16.71
N LEU A 443 -10.06 -27.39 -16.28
CA LEU A 443 -10.24 -27.06 -14.86
C LEU A 443 -11.73 -27.08 -14.47
N PHE A 444 -12.24 -28.27 -14.14
CA PHE A 444 -13.67 -28.51 -13.83
C PHE A 444 -13.97 -28.71 -12.34
N ASN A 445 -13.02 -28.38 -11.46
CA ASN A 445 -13.13 -28.61 -10.01
C ASN A 445 -13.27 -30.10 -9.64
N ASN A 446 -12.60 -31.00 -10.35
CA ASN A 446 -12.61 -32.42 -10.03
C ASN A 446 -12.00 -32.67 -8.64
N SER A 447 -12.36 -33.77 -7.99
CA SER A 447 -11.81 -34.14 -6.68
C SER A 447 -10.28 -34.27 -6.67
N SER A 448 -9.67 -34.67 -7.80
CA SER A 448 -8.22 -34.78 -8.00
C SER A 448 -7.51 -33.44 -8.21
N ASP A 449 -8.22 -32.40 -8.66
CA ASP A 449 -7.61 -31.11 -8.96
C ASP A 449 -7.10 -30.46 -7.67
N ARG A 450 -5.85 -30.00 -7.66
CA ARG A 450 -5.28 -29.19 -6.57
C ARG A 450 -5.58 -27.70 -6.74
N VAL A 451 -5.91 -27.27 -7.95
CA VAL A 451 -6.38 -25.92 -8.25
C VAL A 451 -7.86 -25.97 -8.61
N LYS A 452 -8.68 -25.28 -7.83
CA LYS A 452 -10.11 -25.08 -8.06
C LYS A 452 -10.34 -23.68 -8.63
N VAL A 453 -11.38 -23.49 -9.44
CA VAL A 453 -11.72 -22.21 -10.05
C VAL A 453 -13.15 -21.81 -9.74
N VAL A 454 -13.34 -20.51 -9.48
CA VAL A 454 -14.63 -19.86 -9.29
C VAL A 454 -14.67 -18.57 -10.12
N PHE A 455 -15.41 -18.59 -11.24
CA PHE A 455 -15.73 -17.40 -12.01
C PHE A 455 -16.96 -16.69 -11.41
N HIS A 456 -16.75 -15.45 -10.98
CA HIS A 456 -17.76 -14.57 -10.44
C HIS A 456 -17.96 -13.37 -11.37
N PRO A 457 -18.90 -13.46 -12.34
CA PRO A 457 -19.10 -12.48 -13.41
C PRO A 457 -19.77 -11.14 -12.97
N GLN A 458 -19.63 -10.75 -11.70
CA GLN A 458 -20.16 -9.49 -11.15
C GLN A 458 -19.16 -8.89 -10.15
N PHE A 459 -19.30 -7.60 -9.85
CA PHE A 459 -18.55 -7.00 -8.76
C PHE A 459 -19.09 -7.46 -7.40
N VAL A 460 -18.19 -7.81 -6.50
CA VAL A 460 -18.53 -8.18 -5.12
C VAL A 460 -18.95 -6.94 -4.33
N ASN A 461 -19.98 -7.11 -3.51
CA ASN A 461 -20.54 -6.07 -2.64
C ASN A 461 -21.15 -6.71 -1.39
N ASP A 462 -21.27 -5.94 -0.32
CA ASP A 462 -21.83 -6.42 0.96
C ASP A 462 -23.28 -6.95 0.85
N SER A 463 -24.07 -6.49 -0.12
CA SER A 463 -25.44 -6.97 -0.35
C SER A 463 -25.53 -8.29 -1.12
N ASN A 464 -24.41 -8.84 -1.57
CA ASN A 464 -24.38 -10.06 -2.36
C ASN A 464 -24.77 -11.29 -1.50
N PRO A 465 -25.78 -12.08 -1.90
CA PRO A 465 -26.29 -13.18 -1.08
C PRO A 465 -25.31 -14.36 -0.93
N ILE A 466 -24.36 -14.53 -1.86
CA ILE A 466 -23.41 -15.65 -1.83
C ILE A 466 -22.06 -15.26 -1.22
N LEU A 467 -21.59 -14.04 -1.49
CA LEU A 467 -20.31 -13.53 -1.03
C LEU A 467 -20.51 -12.12 -0.49
N GLY A 468 -21.16 -12.03 0.68
CA GLY A 468 -21.52 -10.78 1.38
C GLY A 468 -20.31 -10.04 1.96
N MET A 469 -19.48 -9.51 1.06
CA MET A 469 -18.37 -8.63 1.37
C MET A 469 -18.08 -7.67 0.21
N ASP A 470 -17.68 -6.46 0.54
CA ASP A 470 -17.13 -5.51 -0.40
C ASP A 470 -15.79 -5.96 -0.96
N TYR A 471 -15.43 -5.40 -2.12
CA TYR A 471 -14.19 -5.72 -2.84
C TYR A 471 -12.93 -5.58 -1.97
N GLU A 472 -12.80 -4.49 -1.21
CA GLU A 472 -11.64 -4.30 -0.32
C GLU A 472 -11.53 -5.42 0.73
N ASN A 473 -12.67 -5.85 1.29
CA ASN A 473 -12.72 -6.95 2.25
C ASN A 473 -12.38 -8.29 1.61
N PHE A 474 -12.88 -8.54 0.39
CA PHE A 474 -12.51 -9.71 -0.40
C PHE A 474 -11.00 -9.77 -0.62
N VAL A 475 -10.40 -8.70 -1.15
CA VAL A 475 -8.95 -8.65 -1.41
C VAL A 475 -8.17 -8.97 -0.13
N ARG A 476 -8.48 -8.33 1.00
CA ARG A 476 -7.84 -8.61 2.30
C ARG A 476 -7.96 -10.08 2.73
N GLY A 477 -9.08 -10.74 2.42
CA GLY A 477 -9.29 -12.16 2.72
C GLY A 477 -8.45 -13.12 1.86
N THR A 478 -8.03 -12.70 0.67
CA THR A 478 -7.24 -13.54 -0.26
C THR A 478 -5.75 -13.62 0.11
N ASN A 479 -5.02 -14.53 -0.55
CA ASN A 479 -3.60 -14.79 -0.33
C ASN A 479 -2.67 -14.18 -1.37
N LEU A 480 -3.08 -14.12 -2.64
CA LEU A 480 -2.28 -13.60 -3.75
C LEU A 480 -3.21 -13.01 -4.81
N GLY A 481 -2.97 -11.76 -5.20
CA GLY A 481 -3.56 -11.18 -6.41
C GLY A 481 -2.72 -11.54 -7.64
N VAL A 482 -3.34 -11.88 -8.76
CA VAL A 482 -2.63 -12.28 -9.99
C VAL A 482 -3.19 -11.49 -11.17
N PHE A 483 -2.40 -10.53 -11.65
CA PHE A 483 -2.79 -9.54 -12.66
C PHE A 483 -1.77 -9.51 -13.81
N PRO A 484 -1.74 -10.56 -14.65
CA PRO A 484 -0.72 -10.72 -15.69
C PRO A 484 -1.06 -9.88 -16.94
N SER A 485 -1.36 -8.61 -16.76
CA SER A 485 -1.85 -7.70 -17.80
C SER A 485 -0.89 -7.59 -18.98
N TYR A 486 -1.46 -7.57 -20.19
CA TYR A 486 -0.75 -7.24 -21.43
C TYR A 486 -0.80 -5.73 -21.71
N TYR A 487 -1.98 -5.12 -21.55
CA TYR A 487 -2.17 -3.67 -21.72
C TYR A 487 -2.78 -3.07 -20.45
N GLU A 488 -1.94 -2.46 -19.63
CA GLU A 488 -2.36 -1.81 -18.40
C GLU A 488 -1.51 -0.56 -18.14
N PRO A 489 -2.00 0.62 -18.54
CA PRO A 489 -1.22 1.84 -18.46
C PRO A 489 -0.73 2.21 -17.05
N TRP A 490 -1.51 1.85 -16.02
CA TRP A 490 -1.10 1.95 -14.63
C TRP A 490 -1.21 0.60 -13.91
N GLY A 491 -2.37 0.25 -13.36
CA GLY A 491 -2.54 -0.98 -12.58
C GLY A 491 -2.98 -0.67 -11.15
N TYR A 492 -4.24 -0.25 -11.01
CA TYR A 492 -4.83 0.01 -9.69
C TYR A 492 -4.97 -1.24 -8.85
N THR A 493 -5.41 -2.34 -9.46
CA THR A 493 -5.65 -3.61 -8.75
C THR A 493 -4.41 -4.11 -7.99
N PRO A 494 -3.21 -4.21 -8.59
CA PRO A 494 -2.00 -4.57 -7.84
C PRO A 494 -1.54 -3.50 -6.84
N ALA A 495 -1.73 -2.20 -7.14
CA ALA A 495 -1.42 -1.12 -6.20
C ALA A 495 -2.29 -1.19 -4.94
N GLU A 496 -3.60 -1.40 -5.10
CA GLU A 496 -4.57 -1.60 -4.02
C GLU A 496 -4.24 -2.86 -3.19
N CYS A 497 -3.86 -3.96 -3.86
CA CYS A 497 -3.39 -5.17 -3.16
C CYS A 497 -2.20 -4.86 -2.26
N THR A 498 -1.23 -4.11 -2.79
CA THR A 498 -0.01 -3.73 -2.06
C THR A 498 -0.35 -2.91 -0.81
N VAL A 499 -1.20 -1.89 -0.97
CA VAL A 499 -1.69 -1.03 0.12
C VAL A 499 -2.48 -1.83 1.17
N MET A 500 -3.15 -2.92 0.78
CA MET A 500 -3.87 -3.82 1.69
C MET A 500 -2.97 -4.93 2.30
N GLY A 501 -1.67 -4.95 1.99
CA GLY A 501 -0.74 -5.97 2.47
C GLY A 501 -0.96 -7.35 1.85
N VAL A 502 -1.51 -7.40 0.63
CA VAL A 502 -1.75 -8.61 -0.15
C VAL A 502 -0.68 -8.69 -1.26
N PRO A 503 0.19 -9.71 -1.25
CA PRO A 503 1.15 -9.95 -2.33
C PRO A 503 0.46 -10.02 -3.69
N SER A 504 1.15 -9.60 -4.75
CA SER A 504 0.59 -9.61 -6.10
C SER A 504 1.59 -10.02 -7.17
N VAL A 505 1.11 -10.71 -8.19
CA VAL A 505 1.81 -10.95 -9.45
C VAL A 505 1.33 -9.92 -10.47
N THR A 506 2.26 -9.26 -11.16
CA THR A 506 2.00 -8.31 -12.24
C THR A 506 3.05 -8.48 -13.34
N THR A 507 3.13 -7.57 -14.32
CA THR A 507 3.98 -7.71 -15.50
C THR A 507 4.85 -6.47 -15.70
N ASN A 508 5.96 -6.64 -16.43
CA ASN A 508 6.79 -5.53 -16.92
C ASN A 508 6.16 -4.77 -18.12
N LEU A 509 4.88 -5.03 -18.42
CA LEU A 509 4.05 -4.26 -19.35
C LEU A 509 2.92 -3.51 -18.64
N SER A 510 2.78 -3.67 -17.32
CA SER A 510 1.88 -2.91 -16.48
C SER A 510 2.63 -1.71 -15.90
N GLY A 511 2.03 -0.52 -15.94
CA GLY A 511 2.66 0.70 -15.43
C GLY A 511 3.10 0.61 -13.96
N PHE A 512 2.32 -0.08 -13.13
CA PHE A 512 2.65 -0.38 -11.74
C PHE A 512 3.86 -1.32 -11.64
N GLY A 513 3.94 -2.32 -12.52
CA GLY A 513 5.09 -3.23 -12.60
C GLY A 513 6.38 -2.49 -12.95
N CYS A 514 6.35 -1.63 -13.97
CA CYS A 514 7.48 -0.77 -14.33
C CYS A 514 7.89 0.14 -13.17
N PHE A 515 6.91 0.81 -12.55
CA PHE A 515 7.17 1.69 -11.40
C PHE A 515 7.86 0.95 -10.24
N ILE A 516 7.43 -0.27 -9.92
CA ILE A 516 8.03 -1.07 -8.85
C ILE A 516 9.43 -1.58 -9.22
N GLU A 517 9.65 -1.98 -10.47
CA GLU A 517 10.97 -2.40 -10.99
C GLU A 517 12.01 -1.28 -10.85
N ASP A 518 11.59 -0.04 -11.08
CA ASP A 518 12.44 1.14 -10.92
C ASP A 518 12.57 1.58 -9.47
N SER A 519 11.52 1.43 -8.66
CA SER A 519 11.51 1.89 -7.28
C SER A 519 12.14 0.91 -6.28
N VAL A 520 12.19 -0.39 -6.58
CA VAL A 520 12.56 -1.45 -5.63
C VAL A 520 13.59 -2.40 -6.25
N VAL A 521 14.72 -2.62 -5.57
CA VAL A 521 15.82 -3.45 -6.09
C VAL A 521 15.41 -4.90 -6.32
N LYS A 522 14.63 -5.47 -5.39
CA LYS A 522 14.11 -6.85 -5.52
C LYS A 522 12.65 -6.91 -5.10
N PRO A 523 11.71 -6.69 -6.03
CA PRO A 523 10.27 -6.65 -5.73
C PRO A 523 9.72 -7.92 -5.07
N GLU A 524 10.24 -9.10 -5.46
CA GLU A 524 9.78 -10.41 -4.96
C GLU A 524 9.92 -10.56 -3.43
N ASP A 525 10.96 -9.93 -2.89
CA ASP A 525 11.27 -9.93 -1.47
C ASP A 525 10.20 -9.16 -0.66
N TYR A 526 9.51 -8.23 -1.31
CA TYR A 526 8.36 -7.50 -0.79
C TYR A 526 7.01 -8.08 -1.23
N GLY A 527 7.00 -9.24 -1.90
CA GLY A 527 5.77 -9.90 -2.35
C GLY A 527 5.17 -9.34 -3.63
N ILE A 528 5.94 -8.59 -4.43
CA ILE A 528 5.55 -8.18 -5.78
C ILE A 528 6.32 -9.02 -6.80
N TYR A 529 5.62 -9.84 -7.55
CA TYR A 529 6.22 -10.73 -8.54
C TYR A 529 6.04 -10.16 -9.95
N LEU A 530 7.13 -9.89 -10.64
CA LEU A 530 7.11 -9.34 -12.00
C LEU A 530 7.32 -10.47 -13.02
N VAL A 531 6.28 -10.75 -13.80
CA VAL A 531 6.34 -11.66 -14.94
C VAL A 531 6.83 -10.88 -16.15
N ASP A 532 7.84 -11.42 -16.83
CA ASP A 532 8.35 -10.83 -18.05
C ASP A 532 7.45 -11.23 -19.21
N ARG A 533 6.66 -10.28 -19.70
CA ARG A 533 5.81 -10.42 -20.90
C ARG A 533 6.34 -9.61 -22.09
N ARG A 534 7.47 -8.93 -21.94
CA ARG A 534 8.06 -8.07 -22.96
C ARG A 534 9.16 -8.78 -23.74
N LEU A 535 10.06 -9.47 -23.04
CA LEU A 535 11.24 -10.10 -23.64
C LEU A 535 11.11 -11.62 -23.79
N LYS A 536 10.00 -12.20 -23.32
CA LYS A 536 9.72 -13.64 -23.38
C LYS A 536 8.53 -13.95 -24.25
N SER A 537 8.51 -15.18 -24.79
CA SER A 537 7.33 -15.70 -25.48
C SER A 537 6.14 -15.86 -24.52
N PRO A 538 4.90 -15.93 -25.04
CA PRO A 538 3.72 -16.18 -24.22
C PRO A 538 3.82 -17.46 -23.37
N ARG A 539 4.42 -18.53 -23.90
CA ARG A 539 4.57 -19.80 -23.16
C ARG A 539 5.57 -19.67 -22.02
N GLU A 540 6.73 -19.07 -22.25
CA GLU A 540 7.71 -18.83 -21.19
C GLU A 540 7.16 -17.92 -20.10
N SER A 541 6.34 -16.94 -20.48
CA SER A 541 5.65 -16.05 -19.53
C SER A 541 4.67 -16.84 -18.65
N VAL A 542 3.87 -17.75 -19.24
CA VAL A 542 2.99 -18.69 -18.53
C VAL A 542 3.78 -19.55 -17.55
N ASP A 543 4.89 -20.15 -18.01
CA ASP A 543 5.70 -21.03 -17.18
C ASP A 543 6.36 -20.28 -16.01
N GLN A 544 6.79 -19.02 -16.22
CA GLN A 544 7.31 -18.15 -15.17
C GLN A 544 6.21 -17.78 -14.15
N MET A 545 5.01 -17.44 -14.62
CA MET A 545 3.90 -17.13 -13.71
C MET A 545 3.47 -18.35 -12.88
N ALA A 546 3.36 -19.51 -13.52
CA ALA A 546 3.09 -20.77 -12.82
C ALA A 546 4.19 -21.07 -11.78
N GLU A 547 5.45 -20.77 -12.07
CA GLU A 547 6.57 -20.93 -11.13
C GLU A 547 6.47 -19.99 -9.92
N TYR A 548 6.12 -18.72 -10.11
CA TYR A 548 5.88 -17.81 -8.98
C TYR A 548 4.72 -18.29 -8.10
N MET A 549 3.61 -18.72 -8.70
CA MET A 549 2.47 -19.27 -7.96
C MET A 549 2.84 -20.56 -7.21
N PHE A 550 3.59 -21.45 -7.85
CA PHE A 550 4.06 -22.69 -7.25
C PHE A 550 4.99 -22.43 -6.06
N ASN A 551 5.96 -21.53 -6.22
CA ASN A 551 6.86 -21.13 -5.13
C ASN A 551 6.13 -20.42 -3.98
N PHE A 552 5.06 -19.67 -4.27
CA PHE A 552 4.20 -19.11 -3.24
C PHE A 552 3.44 -20.19 -2.47
N CYS A 553 2.92 -21.22 -3.15
CA CYS A 553 2.24 -22.35 -2.51
C CYS A 553 3.14 -23.12 -1.54
N ARG A 554 4.45 -23.16 -1.80
CA ARG A 554 5.45 -23.83 -0.94
C ARG A 554 5.82 -23.06 0.33
N LYS A 555 5.38 -21.79 0.47
CA LYS A 555 5.68 -20.99 1.66
C LYS A 555 4.88 -21.49 2.85
N THR A 556 5.47 -21.45 4.04
CA THR A 556 4.74 -21.72 5.30
C THR A 556 3.82 -20.56 5.67
N LYS A 557 2.86 -20.79 6.58
CA LYS A 557 1.98 -19.73 7.11
C LYS A 557 2.78 -18.54 7.65
N ARG A 558 3.85 -18.78 8.42
CA ARG A 558 4.75 -17.74 8.96
C ARG A 558 5.45 -16.96 7.85
N GLN A 559 5.96 -17.63 6.83
CA GLN A 559 6.60 -16.97 5.69
C GLN A 559 5.61 -16.07 4.93
N ARG A 560 4.37 -16.52 4.73
CA ARG A 560 3.30 -15.72 4.10
C ARG A 560 2.92 -14.51 4.95
N THR A 561 2.76 -14.66 6.26
CA THR A 561 2.51 -13.53 7.17
C THR A 561 3.63 -12.49 7.11
N ASN A 562 4.90 -12.93 7.16
CA ASN A 562 6.05 -12.04 7.03
C ASN A 562 6.13 -11.36 5.66
N MET A 563 5.68 -12.03 4.60
CA MET A 563 5.61 -11.44 3.26
C MET A 563 4.56 -10.35 3.21
N ARG A 564 3.34 -10.59 3.72
CA ARG A 564 2.29 -9.56 3.82
C ARG A 564 2.76 -8.31 4.57
N ASN A 565 3.46 -8.49 5.69
CA ASN A 565 4.04 -7.38 6.47
C ASN A 565 5.08 -6.59 5.66
N ARG A 566 5.80 -7.22 4.73
CA ARG A 566 6.73 -6.53 3.84
C ARG A 566 5.99 -5.82 2.72
N THR A 567 4.98 -6.47 2.13
CA THR A 567 4.13 -5.89 1.09
C THR A 567 3.45 -4.61 1.58
N GLU A 568 2.90 -4.63 2.80
CA GLU A 568 2.26 -3.45 3.39
C GLU A 568 3.22 -2.27 3.54
N ARG A 569 4.50 -2.50 3.86
CA ARG A 569 5.52 -1.42 3.93
C ARG A 569 5.77 -0.70 2.60
N LEU A 570 5.39 -1.29 1.47
CA LEU A 570 5.44 -0.61 0.18
C LEU A 570 4.27 0.35 -0.04
N SER A 571 3.28 0.40 0.86
CA SER A 571 2.15 1.34 0.72
C SER A 571 2.63 2.79 0.66
N ASP A 572 3.65 3.15 1.45
CA ASP A 572 4.14 4.52 1.56
C ASP A 572 4.69 5.08 0.25
N ILE A 573 5.28 4.22 -0.59
CA ILE A 573 5.80 4.66 -1.89
C ILE A 573 4.69 4.92 -2.91
N LEU A 574 3.48 4.38 -2.67
CA LEU A 574 2.29 4.54 -3.50
C LEU A 574 1.37 5.68 -3.01
N ASP A 575 1.71 6.34 -1.90
CA ASP A 575 0.87 7.42 -1.35
C ASP A 575 0.97 8.71 -2.18
N TRP A 576 -0.14 9.43 -2.31
CA TRP A 576 -0.19 10.73 -2.98
C TRP A 576 0.74 11.79 -2.37
N LYS A 577 1.15 11.67 -1.11
CA LYS A 577 2.19 12.53 -0.50
C LYS A 577 3.53 12.42 -1.22
N ARG A 578 3.85 11.23 -1.76
CA ARG A 578 5.06 11.00 -2.56
C ARG A 578 4.77 11.21 -4.05
N MET A 579 3.76 10.54 -4.58
CA MET A 579 3.42 10.57 -6.01
C MET A 579 2.96 11.96 -6.47
N GLY A 580 2.38 12.76 -5.58
CA GLY A 580 1.95 14.13 -5.88
C GLY A 580 3.11 15.08 -6.21
N VAL A 581 4.34 14.77 -5.81
CA VAL A 581 5.53 15.57 -6.14
C VAL A 581 5.73 15.66 -7.64
N GLU A 582 5.45 14.60 -8.39
CA GLU A 582 5.57 14.60 -9.86
C GLU A 582 4.57 15.58 -10.51
N TYR A 583 3.37 15.71 -9.94
CA TYR A 583 2.40 16.72 -10.38
C TYR A 583 2.91 18.13 -10.10
N VAL A 584 3.55 18.37 -8.95
CA VAL A 584 4.17 19.66 -8.63
C VAL A 584 5.27 19.99 -9.64
N LYS A 585 6.15 19.04 -9.95
CA LYS A 585 7.20 19.18 -10.96
C LYS A 585 6.61 19.57 -12.33
N ALA A 586 5.59 18.85 -12.80
CA ALA A 586 4.94 19.15 -14.08
C ALA A 586 4.33 20.57 -14.12
N ARG A 587 3.69 21.02 -13.04
CA ARG A 587 3.12 22.37 -12.93
C ARG A 587 4.20 23.46 -12.93
N LEU A 588 5.29 23.26 -12.19
CA LEU A 588 6.43 24.19 -12.18
C LEU A 588 7.08 24.28 -13.56
N CYS A 589 7.30 23.15 -14.23
CA CYS A 589 7.83 23.12 -15.60
C CYS A 589 6.91 23.87 -16.57
N ALA A 590 5.59 23.70 -16.46
CA ALA A 590 4.63 24.40 -17.31
C ALA A 590 4.67 25.92 -17.08
N LEU A 591 4.71 26.35 -15.82
CA LEU A 591 4.84 27.77 -15.47
C LEU A 591 6.15 28.36 -16.00
N ARG A 592 7.27 27.65 -15.85
CA ARG A 592 8.58 28.11 -16.30
C ARG A 592 8.69 28.18 -17.83
N SER A 593 8.08 27.23 -18.52
CA SER A 593 7.98 27.22 -19.98
C SER A 593 7.14 28.40 -20.49
N LYS A 594 6.03 28.71 -19.81
CA LYS A 594 5.09 29.76 -20.24
C LYS A 594 5.48 31.17 -19.82
N PHE A 595 6.05 31.33 -18.62
CA PHE A 595 6.32 32.60 -17.96
C PHE A 595 7.79 32.73 -17.50
N PRO A 596 8.79 32.50 -18.37
CA PRO A 596 10.19 32.46 -17.95
C PRO A 596 10.66 33.76 -17.28
N GLU A 597 10.17 34.92 -17.75
CA GLU A 597 10.52 36.24 -17.19
C GLU A 597 9.96 36.48 -15.79
N SER A 598 9.01 35.66 -15.32
CA SER A 598 8.44 35.79 -13.97
C SER A 598 9.22 34.97 -12.92
N PHE A 599 10.28 34.25 -13.33
CA PHE A 599 11.20 33.53 -12.43
C PHE A 599 12.51 34.31 -12.26
N GLY A 600 13.05 34.34 -11.04
CA GLY A 600 14.33 35.01 -10.75
C GLY A 600 15.54 34.26 -11.33
N ALA A 601 16.64 34.97 -11.62
CA ALA A 601 17.89 34.37 -12.11
C ALA A 601 18.48 33.32 -11.13
N ASP A 602 18.29 33.53 -9.82
CA ASP A 602 18.76 32.64 -8.75
C ASP A 602 17.78 31.51 -8.41
N GLU A 603 16.55 31.50 -8.96
CA GLU A 603 15.59 30.39 -8.78
C GLU A 603 15.87 29.21 -9.73
N THR A 604 16.98 29.28 -10.47
CA THR A 604 17.33 28.33 -11.53
C THR A 604 17.89 27.00 -11.04
N GLU A 605 18.27 26.87 -9.76
CA GLU A 605 18.97 25.69 -9.20
C GLU A 605 18.08 24.61 -8.54
N TYR A 606 16.77 24.82 -8.39
CA TYR A 606 15.91 23.96 -7.55
C TYR A 606 15.14 22.85 -8.28
N ILE A 607 15.75 22.14 -9.24
CA ILE A 607 15.18 20.87 -9.73
C ILE A 607 16.28 19.80 -9.80
N VAL A 608 16.80 19.41 -8.64
CA VAL A 608 17.50 18.14 -8.49
C VAL A 608 16.84 17.41 -7.33
N ASP A 609 16.20 16.29 -7.64
CA ASP A 609 15.64 15.37 -6.66
C ASP A 609 16.78 14.57 -6.00
N PRO A 610 16.98 14.64 -4.66
CA PRO A 610 17.97 13.83 -3.96
C PRO A 610 17.54 12.38 -3.70
N THR A 611 16.38 11.93 -4.20
CA THR A 611 15.80 10.62 -3.81
C THR A 611 15.80 9.55 -4.91
N THR A 612 16.84 9.51 -5.74
CA THR A 612 17.10 8.43 -6.71
C THR A 612 17.63 7.12 -6.09
N GLY A 613 17.42 6.91 -4.79
CA GLY A 613 17.74 5.65 -4.14
C GLY A 613 16.62 4.63 -4.31
N LYS A 614 16.86 3.54 -5.06
CA LYS A 614 15.95 2.38 -5.06
C LYS A 614 15.80 1.85 -3.63
N LEU A 615 14.59 1.46 -3.24
CA LEU A 615 14.33 0.83 -1.96
C LEU A 615 15.15 -0.47 -1.88
N SER A 616 16.08 -0.53 -0.92
CA SER A 616 16.93 -1.68 -0.68
C SER A 616 16.13 -2.89 -0.18
N ARG A 617 16.73 -4.08 -0.17
CA ARG A 617 16.08 -5.28 0.39
C ARG A 617 15.62 -5.04 1.84
N PRO A 618 14.48 -5.63 2.25
CA PRO A 618 14.00 -5.45 3.61
C PRO A 618 14.92 -6.19 4.58
N LEU A 619 15.25 -5.54 5.71
CA LEU A 619 16.16 -6.05 6.74
C LEU A 619 15.79 -7.44 7.31
N SER A 620 14.55 -7.90 7.07
CA SER A 620 14.04 -9.20 7.49
C SER A 620 14.40 -10.38 6.57
N ILE A 621 15.17 -10.17 5.52
CA ILE A 621 15.64 -11.21 4.60
C ILE A 621 17.14 -11.36 4.74
N ILE A 622 17.61 -12.61 4.83
CA ILE A 622 19.03 -12.95 4.89
C ILE A 622 19.75 -12.34 3.69
N ASN A 623 20.80 -11.56 3.94
CA ASN A 623 21.69 -11.09 2.88
C ASN A 623 22.38 -12.29 2.22
N THR A 624 21.98 -12.64 0.99
CA THR A 624 22.90 -13.28 0.05
C THR A 624 23.78 -12.19 -0.54
N PRO A 625 25.12 -12.33 -0.53
CA PRO A 625 26.00 -11.33 -1.09
C PRO A 625 25.82 -11.31 -2.60
N THR A 626 25.30 -10.20 -3.13
CA THR A 626 25.49 -9.83 -4.53
C THR A 626 26.56 -8.75 -4.57
N GLU A 627 27.61 -9.01 -5.34
CA GLU A 627 28.70 -8.10 -5.63
C GLU A 627 28.16 -6.85 -6.34
N THR A 628 28.88 -5.73 -6.19
CA THR A 628 28.68 -4.41 -6.82
C THR A 628 27.68 -3.44 -6.17
N SER A 629 28.09 -2.80 -5.08
CA SER A 629 27.87 -1.35 -4.94
C SER A 629 29.05 -0.77 -4.17
N THR A 630 29.82 0.09 -4.81
CA THR A 630 30.87 0.88 -4.16
C THR A 630 30.22 1.91 -3.23
N PRO A 631 30.76 2.16 -2.02
CA PRO A 631 30.23 3.20 -1.15
C PRO A 631 30.52 4.57 -1.77
N HIS A 632 29.47 5.32 -2.11
CA HIS A 632 29.60 6.73 -2.50
C HIS A 632 29.90 7.57 -1.25
N THR A 633 30.97 8.37 -1.29
CA THR A 633 31.24 9.40 -0.29
C THR A 633 30.43 10.65 -0.64
N PRO A 634 29.57 11.15 0.25
CA PRO A 634 28.67 12.24 -0.07
C PRO A 634 29.43 13.53 -0.38
N ASP A 635 28.98 14.20 -1.43
CA ASP A 635 29.57 15.46 -1.89
C ASP A 635 29.33 16.61 -0.89
N ALA A 636 29.92 17.78 -1.16
CA ALA A 636 29.81 18.93 -0.27
C ALA A 636 28.36 19.44 -0.13
N PHE A 637 27.56 19.29 -1.18
CA PHE A 637 26.15 19.67 -1.18
C PHE A 637 25.30 18.67 -0.40
N GLU A 638 25.53 17.37 -0.55
CA GLU A 638 24.86 16.31 0.21
C GLU A 638 25.16 16.42 1.70
N LYS A 639 26.36 16.85 2.10
CA LYS A 639 26.67 17.10 3.52
C LYS A 639 25.85 18.26 4.10
N GLU A 640 25.76 19.37 3.38
CA GLU A 640 24.94 20.53 3.78
C GLU A 640 23.45 20.18 3.77
N TYR A 641 22.96 19.50 2.74
CA TYR A 641 21.59 19.02 2.65
C TYR A 641 21.21 18.09 3.80
N ASN A 642 22.08 17.12 4.12
CA ASN A 642 21.84 16.21 5.24
C ASN A 642 21.86 16.95 6.59
N GLY A 643 22.74 17.95 6.75
CA GLY A 643 22.75 18.83 7.92
C GLY A 643 21.44 19.60 8.08
N TYR A 644 20.93 20.19 7.00
CA TYR A 644 19.65 20.89 6.99
C TYR A 644 18.46 19.95 7.27
N ALA A 645 18.44 18.77 6.63
CA ALA A 645 17.38 17.78 6.81
C ALA A 645 17.35 17.21 8.24
N GLU A 646 18.51 17.01 8.87
CA GLU A 646 18.61 16.63 10.28
C GLU A 646 18.09 17.74 11.20
N TRP A 647 18.44 19.01 10.93
CA TRP A 647 17.91 20.15 11.67
C TRP A 647 16.39 20.27 11.55
N LEU A 648 15.84 20.07 10.36
CA LEU A 648 14.40 20.15 10.10
C LEU A 648 13.63 19.01 10.79
N LYS A 649 14.15 17.78 10.73
CA LYS A 649 13.64 16.63 11.48
C LYS A 649 13.68 16.88 12.99
N TYR A 650 14.74 17.53 13.47
CA TYR A 650 14.88 17.88 14.87
C TYR A 650 13.84 18.93 15.31
N LYS A 651 13.62 19.99 14.54
CA LYS A 651 12.63 21.04 14.85
C LYS A 651 11.17 20.58 14.74
N THR A 652 10.89 19.58 13.89
CA THR A 652 9.54 19.06 13.67
C THR A 652 9.17 17.88 14.56
N ARG A 653 10.11 17.37 15.37
CA ARG A 653 9.83 16.27 16.30
C ARG A 653 8.91 16.73 17.44
N ILE A 654 7.99 15.86 17.82
CA ILE A 654 7.22 16.03 19.07
C ILE A 654 8.20 15.76 20.22
N GLY A 655 8.27 16.69 21.19
CA GLY A 655 9.17 16.60 22.33
C GLY A 655 8.97 15.30 23.10
N LEU A 656 10.06 14.60 23.39
CA LEU A 656 10.05 13.37 24.18
C LEU A 656 9.70 13.71 25.65
N PRO A 657 8.69 13.06 26.25
CA PRO A 657 8.31 13.31 27.65
C PRO A 657 9.41 12.78 28.58
N ALA A 658 10.22 13.70 29.12
CA ALA A 658 11.40 13.39 29.92
C ALA A 658 11.07 12.49 31.13
N ASP A 659 9.93 12.75 31.78
CA ASP A 659 9.45 12.02 32.96
C ASP A 659 9.27 10.51 32.74
N PHE A 660 9.07 10.08 31.48
CA PHE A 660 8.89 8.68 31.14
C PHE A 660 10.21 7.94 30.94
N TYR A 661 11.27 8.64 30.53
CA TYR A 661 12.54 8.05 30.09
C TYR A 661 13.71 8.33 31.04
N PHE A 662 13.62 9.38 31.83
CA PHE A 662 14.63 9.74 32.81
C PHE A 662 14.02 9.76 34.20
N LYS A 663 14.76 9.22 35.17
CA LYS A 663 14.35 9.29 36.57
C LYS A 663 14.49 10.74 37.06
N LYS A 664 13.43 11.26 37.70
CA LYS A 664 13.40 12.62 38.24
C LYS A 664 14.58 12.88 39.19
N GLY A 665 15.33 13.95 38.94
CA GLY A 665 16.57 14.34 39.63
C GLY A 665 17.85 13.62 39.16
N SER A 666 17.81 12.78 38.12
CA SER A 666 18.99 12.08 37.61
C SER A 666 19.90 12.98 36.78
N THR A 667 21.20 12.67 36.73
CA THR A 667 22.16 13.34 35.84
C THR A 667 21.76 13.24 34.36
N ALA A 668 21.14 12.12 33.97
CA ALA A 668 20.65 11.91 32.61
C ALA A 668 19.46 12.81 32.25
N GLU A 669 18.55 13.06 33.20
CA GLU A 669 17.46 14.04 33.02
C GLU A 669 18.02 15.45 32.85
N LYS A 670 18.99 15.83 33.68
CA LYS A 670 19.62 17.14 33.62
C LYS A 670 20.38 17.36 32.31
N GLU A 671 21.18 16.38 31.89
CA GLU A 671 21.86 16.42 30.58
C GLU A 671 20.88 16.44 29.41
N TYR A 672 19.74 15.76 29.52
CA TYR A 672 18.70 15.79 28.49
C TYR A 672 18.11 17.19 28.34
N PHE A 673 17.77 17.86 29.45
CA PHE A 673 17.25 19.23 29.42
C PHE A 673 18.32 20.24 28.97
N ASP A 674 19.58 20.09 29.41
CA ASP A 674 20.69 20.95 28.97
C ASP A 674 20.93 20.81 27.44
N ARG A 675 20.87 19.59 26.90
CA ARG A 675 20.98 19.35 25.44
C ARG A 675 19.76 19.84 24.67
N GLN A 676 18.56 19.74 25.24
CA GLN A 676 17.35 20.30 24.65
C GLN A 676 17.47 21.81 24.51
N ALA A 677 17.82 22.51 25.60
CA ALA A 677 18.00 23.96 25.61
C ALA A 677 19.09 24.42 24.61
N ALA A 678 20.27 23.77 24.63
CA ALA A 678 21.37 24.08 23.71
C ALA A 678 21.01 23.86 22.22
N SER A 679 20.07 22.94 21.94
CA SER A 679 19.63 22.65 20.56
C SER A 679 18.43 23.51 20.14
N GLU A 680 17.65 24.04 21.07
CA GLU A 680 16.56 24.98 20.78
C GLU A 680 17.09 26.32 20.30
N GLU A 681 18.24 26.76 20.85
CA GLU A 681 19.00 27.93 20.44
C GLU A 681 19.67 27.79 19.06
N LEU A 682 19.68 26.59 18.47
CA LEU A 682 20.38 26.30 17.22
C LEU A 682 19.49 26.62 16.00
N ASN A 683 19.79 27.72 15.32
CA ASN A 683 19.18 28.11 14.06
C ASN A 683 20.14 27.82 12.90
N TYR A 684 19.74 26.96 11.95
CA TYR A 684 20.57 26.56 10.81
C TYR A 684 20.98 27.76 9.93
N PHE A 685 20.17 28.83 9.91
CA PHE A 685 20.40 30.02 9.09
C PHE A 685 21.12 31.16 9.83
N ASP A 686 21.44 31.00 11.11
CA ASP A 686 22.08 32.06 11.88
C ASP A 686 23.61 32.01 11.75
N LEU A 687 24.10 32.65 10.68
CA LEU A 687 25.52 32.81 10.32
C LEU A 687 26.34 33.58 11.37
N SER A 688 25.72 34.13 12.43
CA SER A 688 26.42 34.88 13.48
C SER A 688 27.17 33.97 14.48
N THR A 689 26.84 32.68 14.55
CA THR A 689 27.43 31.72 15.51
C THR A 689 28.72 31.07 15.00
N THR A 690 28.97 31.07 13.69
CA THR A 690 30.19 30.52 13.08
C THR A 690 31.43 31.35 13.42
N SER A 691 31.26 32.62 13.76
CA SER A 691 32.35 33.54 14.11
C SER A 691 32.78 33.47 15.59
N LYS A 692 31.97 32.89 16.49
CA LYS A 692 32.33 32.75 17.92
C LYS A 692 33.11 31.47 18.26
N LYS A 693 32.97 30.40 17.48
CA LYS A 693 33.69 29.12 17.73
C LYS A 693 35.20 29.16 17.47
N LYS A 694 35.74 30.25 16.91
CA LYS A 694 37.19 30.43 16.72
C LYS A 694 37.91 31.17 17.87
N GLN A 695 37.20 31.74 18.84
CA GLN A 695 37.83 32.49 19.95
C GLN A 695 37.76 31.80 21.33
N ASP A 696 36.85 30.85 21.57
CA ASP A 696 36.70 30.24 22.90
C ASP A 696 37.55 28.97 23.14
N SER A 697 38.40 28.54 22.21
CA SER A 697 39.33 27.42 22.41
C SER A 697 40.55 27.75 23.26
N ALA A 698 40.64 28.98 23.79
CA ALA A 698 41.82 29.45 24.48
C ALA A 698 41.54 30.22 25.78
N THR A 699 40.52 29.88 26.60
CA THR A 699 40.60 30.23 28.03
C THR A 699 39.59 29.48 28.91
N LYS A 700 40.10 29.03 30.07
CA LYS A 700 39.41 28.62 31.33
C LYS A 700 39.26 27.12 31.61
N LYS A 701 40.39 26.59 32.11
CA LYS A 701 40.41 25.79 33.35
C LYS A 701 39.82 26.60 34.53
N SER A 702 39.31 25.87 35.52
CA SER A 702 38.89 26.28 36.87
C SER A 702 37.70 27.26 36.98
N ASN A 703 36.56 26.77 37.47
CA ASN A 703 36.22 26.93 38.88
C ASN A 703 34.95 26.15 39.28
N LYS A 704 35.03 25.54 40.45
CA LYS A 704 33.92 24.99 41.23
C LYS A 704 33.05 26.11 41.78
N GLY A 705 31.75 25.87 41.83
CA GLY A 705 30.84 26.27 42.91
C GLY A 705 30.38 27.72 42.91
N GLN A 706 29.08 27.92 42.68
CA GLN A 706 28.20 28.65 43.60
C GLN A 706 26.74 28.53 43.11
N SER A 707 25.92 27.88 43.91
CA SER A 707 24.48 27.98 43.86
C SER A 707 24.05 29.35 44.40
N LYS A 708 23.28 30.11 43.62
CA LYS A 708 22.38 31.14 44.15
C LYS A 708 20.99 30.94 43.56
N GLN A 709 20.05 30.74 44.49
CA GLN A 709 18.61 30.81 44.31
C GLN A 709 18.20 32.18 43.76
N THR A 710 17.22 32.20 42.85
CA THR A 710 16.09 33.12 42.96
C THR A 710 14.82 32.44 42.42
N THR A 711 13.81 32.48 43.26
CA THR A 711 12.41 32.03 43.18
C THR A 711 11.56 32.76 42.15
N VAL A 712 10.58 32.07 41.52
CA VAL A 712 9.19 32.57 41.42
C VAL A 712 8.20 31.41 41.61
N ASN A 713 7.29 31.67 42.54
CA ASN A 713 6.20 30.88 43.12
C ASN A 713 5.27 30.16 42.13
N ALA A 714 4.89 28.93 42.48
CA ALA A 714 3.59 28.35 42.15
C ALA A 714 2.68 28.51 43.36
N VAL A 715 1.57 29.25 43.18
CA VAL A 715 0.48 29.38 44.15
C VAL A 715 -0.45 28.19 43.97
N LEU A 716 -0.67 27.46 45.06
CA LEU A 716 -1.75 26.50 45.26
C LEU A 716 -2.89 27.19 46.03
N GLY A 717 -4.12 26.71 45.80
CA GLY A 717 -5.30 26.91 46.65
C GLY A 717 -6.46 27.57 45.89
N ASP A 718 -7.72 27.13 46.03
CA ASP A 718 -8.28 26.24 47.03
C ASP A 718 -9.76 25.91 46.70
N SER A 719 -10.24 24.77 47.24
CA SER A 719 -11.60 24.53 47.79
C SER A 719 -12.83 24.54 46.82
N THR A 720 -13.91 23.77 46.95
CA THR A 720 -14.60 23.07 48.06
C THR A 720 -15.55 21.97 47.52
N LYS A 721 -15.85 20.99 48.39
CA LYS A 721 -16.98 20.02 48.39
C LYS A 721 -18.35 20.76 48.58
N GLU A 722 -19.58 20.24 48.55
CA GLU A 722 -20.23 18.92 48.76
C GLU A 722 -21.75 19.08 48.42
N GLU A 723 -22.50 17.96 48.29
CA GLU A 723 -23.99 17.79 48.32
C GLU A 723 -24.85 18.30 47.13
N GLY A 724 -25.92 17.67 46.62
CA GLY A 724 -26.70 16.46 46.92
C GLY A 724 -27.84 16.30 45.87
N ASN A 725 -28.42 15.10 45.76
CA ASN A 725 -29.41 14.63 44.76
C ASN A 725 -30.71 15.47 44.64
N GLU A 726 -31.36 15.51 43.45
CA GLU A 726 -32.60 14.77 43.09
C GLU A 726 -33.32 15.32 41.81
N ILE A 727 -33.88 14.39 40.99
CA ILE A 727 -35.08 14.49 40.09
C ILE A 727 -34.90 15.29 38.76
N VAL A 728 -35.27 14.86 37.53
CA VAL A 728 -35.92 13.70 36.89
C VAL A 728 -35.62 13.75 35.37
N ASN A 729 -35.55 12.56 34.74
CA ASN A 729 -35.72 12.19 33.32
C ASN A 729 -35.93 13.28 32.26
N GLU A 730 -35.19 13.17 31.14
CA GLU A 730 -35.68 12.60 29.87
C GLU A 730 -34.64 12.74 28.73
N LEU A 731 -34.63 11.74 27.82
CA LEU A 731 -34.02 11.68 26.48
C LEU A 731 -32.59 11.10 26.32
N GLY A 732 -32.54 9.75 26.20
CA GLY A 732 -32.03 9.08 24.99
C GLY A 732 -30.51 8.91 24.79
N GLY A 733 -29.89 7.93 25.49
CA GLY A 733 -28.48 7.56 25.30
C GLY A 733 -28.19 6.06 25.40
N GLY A 734 -29.09 5.19 24.92
CA GLY A 734 -29.06 3.74 25.20
C GLY A 734 -28.14 2.85 24.36
N LYS A 735 -27.12 3.35 23.65
CA LYS A 735 -26.28 2.49 22.77
C LYS A 735 -24.78 2.46 23.07
N MET A 736 -24.21 3.43 23.80
CA MET A 736 -22.75 3.48 24.06
C MET A 736 -22.30 2.69 25.30
N GLU A 737 -23.16 2.48 26.29
CA GLU A 737 -22.79 1.75 27.52
C GLU A 737 -22.83 0.23 27.38
N GLN A 738 -23.67 -0.32 26.48
CA GLN A 738 -23.74 -1.76 26.24
C GLN A 738 -22.48 -2.31 25.56
N ASP A 739 -21.93 -1.59 24.58
CA ASP A 739 -20.69 -1.99 23.89
C ASP A 739 -19.47 -1.94 24.83
N SER A 740 -19.45 -0.98 25.76
CA SER A 740 -18.35 -0.82 26.72
C SER A 740 -18.32 -1.94 27.76
N GLN A 741 -19.49 -2.43 28.20
CA GLN A 741 -19.60 -3.54 29.13
C GLN A 741 -19.37 -4.91 28.46
N GLU A 742 -19.68 -5.06 27.18
CA GLU A 742 -19.43 -6.32 26.44
C GLU A 742 -17.94 -6.52 26.11
N VAL A 743 -17.21 -5.43 25.84
CA VAL A 743 -15.74 -5.45 25.67
C VAL A 743 -15.04 -5.79 26.99
N ALA A 744 -15.53 -5.28 28.12
CA ALA A 744 -15.00 -5.60 29.44
C ALA A 744 -15.24 -7.07 29.85
N ARG A 745 -16.40 -7.65 29.49
CA ARG A 745 -16.68 -9.09 29.73
C ARG A 745 -15.82 -10.01 28.88
N LYS A 746 -15.59 -9.69 27.60
CA LYS A 746 -14.72 -10.50 26.71
C LYS A 746 -13.23 -10.43 27.08
N ALA A 747 -12.80 -9.42 27.83
CA ALA A 747 -11.44 -9.36 28.37
C ALA A 747 -11.21 -10.33 29.55
N GLN A 748 -12.27 -10.81 30.21
CA GLN A 748 -12.17 -11.76 31.33
C GLN A 748 -12.02 -13.22 30.91
N ASP A 749 -12.33 -13.59 29.67
CA ASP A 749 -12.23 -14.97 29.15
C ASP A 749 -10.87 -15.30 28.48
N LEU A 750 -9.86 -14.44 28.67
CA LEU A 750 -8.49 -14.76 28.27
C LEU A 750 -7.85 -15.66 29.33
N GLU A 751 -7.85 -16.98 29.09
CA GLU A 751 -6.97 -17.89 29.82
C GLU A 751 -5.50 -17.47 29.57
N ILE A 752 -4.92 -16.80 30.56
CA ILE A 752 -3.50 -16.46 30.57
C ILE A 752 -2.74 -17.79 30.65
N GLN A 753 -2.17 -18.20 29.52
CA GLN A 753 -1.29 -19.36 29.46
C GLN A 753 -0.15 -19.21 30.49
N SER A 754 0.15 -20.29 31.21
CA SER A 754 1.22 -20.28 32.21
C SER A 754 2.54 -19.85 31.57
N ARG A 755 3.24 -18.93 32.22
CA ARG A 755 4.59 -18.50 31.81
C ARG A 755 5.68 -19.55 32.13
N THR A 756 5.30 -20.64 32.79
CA THR A 756 6.19 -21.77 33.07
C THR A 756 6.11 -22.76 31.92
N THR A 757 7.22 -22.99 31.22
CA THR A 757 7.28 -23.91 30.09
C THR A 757 7.77 -25.30 30.50
N ALA A 758 7.67 -26.28 29.61
CA ALA A 758 8.28 -27.60 29.84
C ALA A 758 9.80 -27.52 30.08
N SER A 759 10.48 -26.52 29.50
CA SER A 759 11.91 -26.27 29.69
C SER A 759 12.22 -25.74 31.09
N ASP A 760 11.28 -25.03 31.72
CA ASP A 760 11.40 -24.60 33.12
C ASP A 760 11.28 -25.76 34.10
N VAL A 761 10.42 -26.74 33.79
CA VAL A 761 10.22 -27.93 34.63
C VAL A 761 11.41 -28.89 34.53
N SER A 762 11.98 -29.06 33.34
CA SER A 762 13.16 -29.91 33.11
C SER A 762 14.50 -29.22 33.39
N ASN A 763 14.48 -27.92 33.68
CA ASN A 763 15.66 -27.04 33.81
C ASN A 763 16.64 -27.16 32.63
N ASP A 764 16.11 -27.16 31.40
CA ASP A 764 16.91 -27.27 30.19
C ASP A 764 17.64 -25.95 29.87
N LEU A 765 18.92 -25.87 30.22
CA LEU A 765 19.79 -24.71 29.97
C LEU A 765 20.11 -24.46 28.49
N ARG A 766 19.62 -25.28 27.55
CA ARG A 766 19.80 -25.11 26.10
C ARG A 766 18.64 -24.42 25.42
N SER A 767 17.48 -24.41 26.07
CA SER A 767 16.25 -23.86 25.52
C SER A 767 16.18 -22.36 25.72
N LEU A 768 15.80 -21.63 24.67
CA LEU A 768 15.40 -20.22 24.75
C LEU A 768 13.97 -20.04 25.27
N GLU A 769 13.20 -21.13 25.32
CA GLU A 769 11.82 -21.15 25.80
C GLU A 769 11.75 -21.34 27.33
N ARG A 770 12.86 -21.16 28.07
CA ARG A 770 12.89 -21.18 29.56
C ARG A 770 12.78 -19.76 30.11
N LYS A 771 12.21 -19.58 31.30
CA LYS A 771 12.16 -18.32 32.05
C LYS A 771 11.68 -17.14 31.18
N LEU A 772 10.52 -17.30 30.53
CA LEU A 772 9.97 -16.33 29.58
C LEU A 772 9.77 -14.91 30.15
N ASP A 773 9.77 -14.76 31.47
CA ASP A 773 9.68 -13.49 32.19
C ASP A 773 11.04 -12.79 32.40
N ARG A 774 12.16 -13.47 32.09
CA ARG A 774 13.54 -13.01 32.37
C ARG A 774 14.37 -12.90 31.11
N THR A 775 15.41 -12.05 31.18
CA THR A 775 16.40 -11.94 30.12
C THR A 775 17.39 -13.11 30.19
N LEU A 776 17.45 -13.94 29.15
CA LEU A 776 18.47 -14.98 28.99
C LEU A 776 19.71 -14.45 28.28
N TYR A 777 20.87 -14.89 28.73
CA TYR A 777 22.19 -14.54 28.21
C TYR A 777 22.93 -15.79 27.76
N LEU A 778 23.64 -15.68 26.63
CA LEU A 778 24.49 -16.75 26.10
C LEU A 778 25.86 -16.71 26.78
N LEU A 779 26.23 -17.80 27.45
CA LEU A 779 27.62 -18.07 27.83
C LEU A 779 28.16 -19.26 27.03
N VAL A 780 29.46 -19.20 26.75
CA VAL A 780 30.19 -20.25 26.05
C VAL A 780 31.39 -20.72 26.87
N LYS A 781 31.86 -21.93 26.56
CA LYS A 781 33.02 -22.54 27.20
C LYS A 781 34.05 -22.93 26.14
N TYR A 782 35.26 -22.39 26.26
CA TYR A 782 36.36 -22.61 25.31
C TYR A 782 37.16 -23.88 25.62
N ASN A 783 37.66 -24.55 24.58
CA ASN A 783 38.45 -25.77 24.71
C ASN A 783 39.86 -25.54 25.29
N SER A 784 40.42 -24.33 25.19
CA SER A 784 41.86 -24.08 25.40
C SER A 784 42.26 -23.48 26.76
N SER A 785 41.31 -23.08 27.61
CA SER A 785 41.65 -22.45 28.90
C SER A 785 41.88 -23.48 30.00
N LYS A 786 43.02 -23.34 30.71
CA LYS A 786 43.36 -24.07 31.94
C LYS A 786 42.52 -23.62 33.16
N GLU A 787 41.63 -22.64 33.00
CA GLU A 787 40.60 -22.27 33.99
C GLU A 787 39.22 -22.47 33.37
N LYS A 788 38.36 -23.22 34.07
CA LYS A 788 37.05 -23.70 33.61
C LYS A 788 35.96 -22.61 33.76
N ASP A 789 36.15 -21.42 33.22
CA ASP A 789 35.20 -20.35 33.45
C ASP A 789 34.31 -20.12 32.24
N TRP A 790 32.99 -20.08 32.50
CA TRP A 790 32.02 -19.65 31.52
C TRP A 790 32.22 -18.16 31.25
N VAL A 791 32.27 -17.78 29.98
CA VAL A 791 32.46 -16.39 29.57
C VAL A 791 31.47 -16.02 28.48
N PHE A 792 31.32 -14.72 28.24
CA PHE A 792 30.58 -14.26 27.07
C PHE A 792 31.37 -14.62 25.80
N PRO A 793 30.72 -14.78 24.64
CA PRO A 793 31.44 -15.02 23.39
C PRO A 793 32.43 -13.89 23.10
N GLU A 794 33.72 -14.24 23.02
CA GLU A 794 34.84 -13.32 22.81
C GLU A 794 35.53 -13.58 21.46
N PHE A 795 35.97 -12.51 20.81
CA PHE A 795 36.61 -12.54 19.50
C PHE A 795 37.86 -11.66 19.48
N ASP A 796 38.96 -12.18 18.95
CA ASP A 796 40.15 -11.39 18.70
C ASP A 796 39.91 -10.42 17.55
N LEU A 797 40.31 -9.16 17.74
CA LEU A 797 40.09 -8.08 16.78
C LEU A 797 40.87 -8.27 15.46
N GLY A 798 41.96 -9.04 15.47
CA GLY A 798 42.73 -9.38 14.26
C GLY A 798 43.15 -8.15 13.43
N GLN A 799 42.87 -8.16 12.13
CA GLN A 799 43.11 -7.04 11.20
C GLN A 799 41.93 -6.05 11.12
N GLU A 800 40.79 -6.35 11.74
CA GLU A 800 39.59 -5.51 11.68
C GLU A 800 39.73 -4.30 12.60
N LYS A 801 39.63 -3.07 12.07
CA LYS A 801 39.72 -1.85 12.91
C LYS A 801 38.42 -1.52 13.65
N SER A 802 37.31 -2.20 13.34
CA SER A 802 35.98 -1.91 13.89
C SER A 802 35.46 -3.06 14.76
N LEU A 803 35.19 -2.77 16.03
CA LEU A 803 34.59 -3.71 16.98
C LEU A 803 33.24 -4.26 16.48
N PHE A 804 32.43 -3.41 15.84
CA PHE A 804 31.14 -3.80 15.28
C PHE A 804 31.29 -4.82 14.14
N LYS A 805 32.19 -4.55 13.18
CA LYS A 805 32.43 -5.48 12.06
C LYS A 805 33.02 -6.81 12.51
N CYS A 806 33.96 -6.76 13.47
CA CYS A 806 34.53 -7.96 14.07
C CYS A 806 33.45 -8.87 14.67
N LEU A 807 32.52 -8.30 15.45
CA LEU A 807 31.47 -9.09 16.08
C LEU A 807 30.46 -9.64 15.07
N VAL A 808 30.00 -8.85 14.10
CA VAL A 808 29.08 -9.33 13.03
C VAL A 808 29.70 -10.48 12.24
N ASN A 809 30.97 -10.37 11.86
CA ASN A 809 31.64 -11.37 11.03
C ASN A 809 31.96 -12.65 11.81
N ASN A 810 32.37 -12.52 13.09
CA ASN A 810 32.89 -13.66 13.85
C ASN A 810 31.83 -14.39 14.70
N VAL A 811 30.68 -13.78 15.02
CA VAL A 811 29.60 -14.48 15.76
C VAL A 811 29.17 -15.78 15.07
N ASN A 812 29.04 -15.76 13.75
CA ASN A 812 28.68 -16.93 12.95
C ASN A 812 29.78 -18.01 12.90
N THR A 813 31.04 -17.65 13.16
CA THR A 813 32.17 -18.58 13.08
C THR A 813 32.32 -19.47 14.32
N GLN A 814 32.01 -18.92 15.51
CA GLN A 814 32.10 -19.65 16.78
C GLN A 814 30.74 -20.26 17.19
N CYS A 815 29.63 -19.53 16.99
CA CYS A 815 28.29 -19.95 17.42
C CYS A 815 27.43 -20.55 16.29
N GLY A 816 28.00 -20.71 15.09
CA GLY A 816 27.37 -21.31 13.91
C GLY A 816 26.57 -20.32 13.07
N GLY A 817 26.46 -20.58 11.75
CA GLY A 817 25.84 -19.67 10.78
C GLY A 817 24.31 -19.52 10.88
N ASN A 818 23.68 -20.12 11.89
CA ASN A 818 22.25 -20.07 12.13
C ASN A 818 21.86 -19.14 13.30
N LEU A 819 22.80 -18.40 13.90
CA LEU A 819 22.55 -17.50 15.03
C LEU A 819 22.41 -16.04 14.53
N ASP A 820 21.20 -15.51 14.51
CA ASP A 820 20.91 -14.13 14.08
C ASP A 820 20.92 -13.17 15.26
N ALA A 821 22.02 -12.43 15.43
CA ALA A 821 22.21 -11.48 16.53
C ALA A 821 22.27 -10.04 16.03
N TRP A 822 21.38 -9.19 16.54
CA TRP A 822 21.35 -7.76 16.28
C TRP A 822 22.15 -6.99 17.34
N ILE A 823 23.24 -6.34 16.93
CA ILE A 823 24.07 -5.53 17.82
C ILE A 823 23.37 -4.19 18.12
N VAL A 824 23.20 -3.90 19.41
CA VAL A 824 22.57 -2.70 19.94
C VAL A 824 23.59 -1.56 19.97
N GLY A 825 23.54 -0.71 18.95
CA GLY A 825 24.40 0.48 18.84
C GLY A 825 25.80 0.19 18.32
N ARG A 826 26.55 1.28 18.05
CA ARG A 826 27.93 1.22 17.49
C ARG A 826 29.04 1.37 18.54
N GLY A 827 28.68 1.71 19.78
CA GLY A 827 29.63 1.86 20.89
C GLY A 827 29.56 0.67 21.86
N PRO A 828 30.66 0.33 22.56
CA PRO A 828 30.64 -0.70 23.59
C PRO A 828 29.83 -0.23 24.81
N ILE A 829 29.09 -1.16 25.42
CA ILE A 829 28.33 -0.92 26.67
C ILE A 829 29.24 -0.92 27.90
N GLY A 830 30.45 -1.43 27.77
CA GLY A 830 31.46 -1.50 28.82
C GLY A 830 32.74 -2.13 28.32
N HIS A 831 33.77 -2.12 29.16
CA HIS A 831 35.05 -2.75 28.86
C HIS A 831 35.67 -3.38 30.11
N PHE A 832 36.53 -4.37 29.90
CA PHE A 832 37.29 -5.09 30.91
C PHE A 832 38.76 -5.10 30.50
N VAL A 833 39.67 -4.93 31.47
CA VAL A 833 41.12 -4.90 31.24
C VAL A 833 41.76 -5.98 32.08
N GLU A 834 42.42 -6.93 31.42
CA GLU A 834 43.09 -8.06 32.07
C GLU A 834 44.53 -8.19 31.55
N LYS A 835 45.52 -8.00 32.44
CA LYS A 835 46.96 -8.31 32.21
C LYS A 835 47.42 -8.07 30.74
N ASP A 836 47.22 -6.84 30.25
CA ASP A 836 47.53 -6.31 28.90
C ASP A 836 46.51 -6.54 27.75
N LYS A 837 45.34 -7.11 28.02
CA LYS A 837 44.21 -7.21 27.07
C LYS A 837 43.07 -6.28 27.46
N LYS A 838 42.47 -5.61 26.46
CA LYS A 838 41.23 -4.83 26.62
C LYS A 838 40.09 -5.53 25.89
N VAL A 839 39.12 -6.03 26.64
CA VAL A 839 37.90 -6.64 26.13
C VAL A 839 36.79 -5.59 26.13
N PHE A 840 36.13 -5.39 24.99
CA PHE A 840 35.01 -4.46 24.87
C PHE A 840 33.72 -5.25 24.70
N PHE A 841 32.73 -4.97 25.54
CA PHE A 841 31.42 -5.63 25.47
C PHE A 841 30.49 -4.81 24.59
N LEU A 842 29.89 -5.45 23.58
CA LEU A 842 28.77 -4.90 22.82
C LEU A 842 27.52 -5.69 23.18
N LYS A 843 26.41 -4.97 23.36
CA LYS A 843 25.12 -5.61 23.58
C LYS A 843 24.59 -6.13 22.26
N ALA A 844 24.09 -7.36 22.22
CA ALA A 844 23.37 -7.90 21.09
C ALA A 844 22.08 -8.57 21.55
N HIS A 845 21.02 -8.47 20.74
CA HIS A 845 19.77 -9.20 20.92
C HIS A 845 19.72 -10.34 19.92
N LEU A 846 19.35 -11.53 20.39
CA LEU A 846 19.07 -12.64 19.49
C LEU A 846 17.70 -12.43 18.85
N LEU A 847 17.63 -12.42 17.51
CA LEU A 847 16.39 -12.27 16.75
C LEU A 847 15.80 -13.63 16.37
N ALA A 848 16.66 -14.58 15.98
CA ALA A 848 16.29 -15.93 15.62
C ALA A 848 17.52 -16.85 15.64
N GLY A 849 17.29 -18.16 15.67
CA GLY A 849 18.36 -19.14 15.49
C GLY A 849 18.59 -20.06 16.68
N SER A 850 19.48 -21.02 16.47
CA SER A 850 20.00 -21.89 17.52
C SER A 850 21.52 -21.91 17.44
N VAL A 851 22.15 -22.00 18.61
CA VAL A 851 23.61 -22.08 18.71
C VAL A 851 24.08 -23.43 18.17
N GLN A 852 24.94 -23.40 17.15
CA GLN A 852 25.62 -24.58 16.63
C GLN A 852 27.11 -24.44 16.93
N LEU A 853 27.57 -25.17 17.95
CA LEU A 853 28.95 -25.07 18.40
C LEU A 853 29.93 -25.49 17.31
N ASN A 854 30.89 -24.63 17.02
CA ASN A 854 32.10 -25.04 16.34
C ASN A 854 32.98 -25.83 17.33
N LYS A 855 32.86 -27.16 17.30
CA LYS A 855 33.54 -28.10 18.22
C LYS A 855 35.07 -27.97 18.26
N LYS A 856 35.70 -27.26 17.30
CA LYS A 856 37.13 -26.96 17.32
C LYS A 856 37.50 -25.90 18.36
N ALA A 857 36.65 -24.89 18.57
CA ALA A 857 36.93 -23.75 19.45
C ALA A 857 36.18 -23.82 20.80
N LEU A 858 34.92 -24.29 20.78
CA LEU A 858 34.04 -24.31 21.93
C LEU A 858 33.71 -25.75 22.36
N SER A 859 33.79 -26.01 23.67
CA SER A 859 33.32 -27.25 24.27
C SER A 859 31.82 -27.21 24.52
N ASP A 860 31.29 -26.04 24.91
CA ASP A 860 29.91 -25.97 25.40
C ASP A 860 29.24 -24.57 25.34
N TYR A 861 27.91 -24.50 25.49
CA TYR A 861 27.12 -23.25 25.62
C TYR A 861 25.92 -23.39 26.59
N VAL A 862 25.48 -22.29 27.21
CA VAL A 862 24.25 -22.25 28.02
C VAL A 862 23.49 -20.94 27.84
N TRP A 863 22.17 -20.98 28.01
CA TRP A 863 21.28 -19.82 28.09
C TRP A 863 20.83 -19.63 29.54
N ILE A 864 21.32 -18.58 30.19
CA ILE A 864 21.10 -18.38 31.63
C ILE A 864 20.73 -16.95 32.00
N THR A 865 20.02 -16.81 33.11
CA THR A 865 19.59 -15.51 33.67
C THR A 865 20.73 -14.80 34.39
N LYS A 866 20.58 -13.49 34.66
CA LYS A 866 21.58 -12.70 35.38
C LYS A 866 22.00 -13.33 36.72
N GLN A 867 21.06 -13.88 37.47
CA GLN A 867 21.33 -14.52 38.77
C GLN A 867 22.17 -15.80 38.60
N GLU A 868 21.84 -16.61 37.59
CA GLU A 868 22.58 -17.85 37.29
C GLU A 868 24.00 -17.56 36.80
N ILE A 869 24.23 -16.46 36.06
CA ILE A 869 25.58 -16.07 35.61
C ILE A 869 26.55 -15.92 36.78
N GLN A 870 26.09 -15.37 37.91
CA GLN A 870 26.91 -15.19 39.11
C GLN A 870 27.48 -16.52 39.64
N GLU A 871 26.75 -17.62 39.46
CA GLU A 871 27.16 -18.95 39.92
C GLU A 871 28.10 -19.65 38.91
N HIS A 872 28.10 -19.21 37.65
CA HIS A 872 28.81 -19.84 36.54
C HIS A 872 30.14 -19.18 36.17
N VAL A 873 30.33 -17.89 36.49
CA VAL A 873 31.54 -17.13 36.13
C VAL A 873 32.37 -16.82 37.38
N THR A 874 33.67 -16.52 37.22
CA THR A 874 34.52 -16.16 38.36
C THR A 874 34.05 -14.88 39.05
N GLY A 875 34.28 -14.78 40.36
CA GLY A 875 33.87 -13.62 41.16
C GLY A 875 34.47 -12.30 40.66
N ASP A 876 35.71 -12.32 40.15
CA ASP A 876 36.35 -11.14 39.57
C ASP A 876 35.66 -10.72 38.26
N TYR A 877 35.45 -11.66 37.33
CA TYR A 877 34.73 -11.41 36.07
C TYR A 877 33.29 -10.93 36.32
N TRP A 878 32.57 -11.56 37.25
CA TRP A 878 31.21 -11.14 37.64
C TRP A 878 31.17 -9.70 38.14
N SER A 879 32.13 -9.32 39.00
CA SER A 879 32.19 -7.98 39.57
C SER A 879 32.24 -6.87 38.50
N LYS A 880 32.80 -7.20 37.33
CA LYS A 880 32.98 -6.27 36.20
C LYS A 880 31.80 -6.27 35.23
N VAL A 881 31.15 -7.41 35.01
CA VAL A 881 30.10 -7.53 33.99
C VAL A 881 28.68 -7.34 34.55
N LYS A 882 28.46 -7.57 35.85
CA LYS A 882 27.12 -7.51 36.48
C LYS A 882 26.33 -6.22 36.22
N ASP A 883 27.02 -5.09 36.11
CA ASP A 883 26.39 -3.77 35.91
C ASP A 883 26.02 -3.51 34.44
N MET A 884 26.54 -4.33 33.51
CA MET A 884 26.21 -4.30 32.07
C MET A 884 24.94 -5.11 31.75
N LEU A 885 24.44 -5.92 32.70
CA LEU A 885 23.32 -6.85 32.51
C LEU A 885 22.01 -6.31 33.12
N SER A 886 20.89 -6.55 32.43
CA SER A 886 19.55 -6.14 32.82
C SER A 886 19.15 -6.77 34.17
N SER A 887 18.56 -5.99 35.07
CA SER A 887 18.01 -6.47 36.35
C SER A 887 16.61 -7.08 36.23
N ARG A 888 16.06 -7.15 35.01
CA ARG A 888 14.72 -7.65 34.72
C ARG A 888 14.73 -9.13 34.37
#